data_AF-A0A372GMB8-F1
#
_entry.id   AF-A0A372GMB8-F1
#
_cell.length_a   1.000
_cell.length_b   1.000
_cell.length_c   1.000
_cell.angle_alpha   90.00
_cell.angle_beta   90.00
_cell.angle_gamma   90.00
#
_symmetry.space_group_name_H-M   'P 1'
#
loop_
_entity.id
_entity.type
_entity.pdbx_description
1 polymer ?
#
loop_
_entity_poly.entity_id
_entity_poly.type
_entity_poly.pdbx_seq_one_letter_code
_entity_poly.pdbx_strand_id
1 'polypeptide(L)'
;MPADGTVPGESQGGVDESEYAARLLRYLRDLARARRRPSRDVSRHDHVHWLCELPGDVYVETDAGPGDVLFSVPVIPLTPPAVLEEFDGWLALRNWYRILRELADQEVVLATGLLVWRPVVNDHLLSTPVRIVVDERTERIDVVLAGHTTLRDRELLSGHPGFRAADSVSYAVRDGQGFGLHASVGDVLRTWCSAALAAPTGYRDDWTPDPGQAAPVPQIRLAPALVVRPQGRAAVADYHATLLRLLPRGVPEGLARLASPSRRPHVMHVPDREPRTVPDLLVGLLGRGHRVLVATSGAAASGALRAVLPKGLVGLTVADPSTAVRTAEEILTRPAPDVDALAEQEKAAARHAARLRDRLRDGVDGALGGVEGGADGGQGPEEELRAEAPDLAWMPVRPDLPPGPPISRAEATELVVLLAEETAERKARTAQRDVDPGALPSAAYVRTLIETESAAAERAERSETDLSRRLRDTDVTLLARLDGNASVVAAALRDLGLEGHPGGWNTADLAVRAFGDALAGRRPLIWTRVAEMASRARWADQAVAQATGHRVDLPADADLRALAAAAHDLRAYLADGGALKRGPLRSAAQRQAEPLLAVVRVDGASPTTPELLDLVHTDLLVRITCRELQYVWEAAGISFPADLPPAERVARFVRAHARLGRLLDAVPAVDDTKALLGRFGLAVPLEHPVHWHEYASALRNALDGLGVNRAAADLDALRDSIGPVGDADPPELRAALTAIGARDPGAYARALGALAEARHERSLQVRCEELLARVRAAHPDLANLMIATDGDEAWHDRVRRWDEAWAWARSAARRIAERTESEAERLRDALADAEERLRGIRADLTAAHAWAAVRTNLPATATNPPDIVPVWILPLWRIPEVLPPAPGSFDVVIVDGEHEAGAEALFLLWLAPRIILVGPPGSQLPPLEGPSPSTDLPPHLHGVITPTSPLFTALTTRPSAPPEPRAAAPTVPAPAPGRDASPRVETERLPVFDERPVAPRPDVPAPQPQPVETVPAETVPIETVPVETVPVETVPVETVPVETVPVETVTVEPAAVESVPVAPPDDASPPEPAQVTRGRSIVSYKRPELVEIVGRIAVREPDLSDDQIVELAARLLACPPDEELLVGARLRYAVKAYRGRA
;
A
#
# COMPACT_ATOMS: atom_id res chain seq x y z
N MET A 1 32.89 78.65 19.82
CA MET A 1 33.27 79.43 18.62
C MET A 1 33.49 78.44 17.50
N PRO A 2 32.60 78.37 16.50
CA PRO A 2 32.59 77.34 15.46
C PRO A 2 33.10 77.83 14.09
N ALA A 3 33.54 76.89 13.24
CA ALA A 3 33.57 76.91 11.76
C ALA A 3 34.37 75.68 11.28
N ASP A 4 34.10 75.02 10.15
CA ASP A 4 32.87 74.88 9.34
C ASP A 4 33.05 73.69 8.37
N GLY A 5 31.95 73.16 7.81
CA GLY A 5 31.90 72.52 6.49
C GLY A 5 32.54 71.13 6.28
N THR A 6 31.70 70.08 6.23
CA THR A 6 31.75 69.11 5.12
C THR A 6 30.38 68.43 4.88
N VAL A 7 30.08 68.14 3.62
CA VAL A 7 28.74 67.78 3.10
C VAL A 7 28.42 66.29 3.29
N PRO A 8 27.15 65.90 3.58
CA PRO A 8 26.73 64.50 3.53
C PRO A 8 26.56 64.01 2.08
N GLY A 9 27.40 63.08 1.64
CA GLY A 9 27.21 62.34 0.39
C GLY A 9 26.35 61.10 0.60
N GLU A 10 25.12 61.10 0.10
CA GLU A 10 24.16 60.00 0.24
C GLU A 10 24.51 58.78 -0.62
N SER A 11 24.41 57.59 -0.03
CA SER A 11 24.54 56.30 -0.73
C SER A 11 23.23 55.89 -1.40
N GLN A 12 22.85 56.55 -2.50
CA GLN A 12 21.55 56.34 -3.17
C GLN A 12 21.40 54.97 -3.89
N GLY A 13 22.44 54.15 -4.00
CA GLY A 13 22.39 52.84 -4.68
C GLY A 13 21.76 51.69 -3.89
N GLY A 14 21.55 51.82 -2.58
CA GLY A 14 21.16 50.69 -1.71
C GLY A 14 19.65 50.43 -1.57
N VAL A 15 18.80 51.42 -1.89
CA VAL A 15 17.35 51.33 -1.61
C VAL A 15 16.62 50.42 -2.61
N ASP A 16 16.99 50.51 -3.89
CA ASP A 16 16.34 49.78 -4.99
C ASP A 16 16.67 48.27 -4.94
N GLU A 17 17.93 47.91 -4.64
CA GLU A 17 18.38 46.51 -4.52
C GLU A 17 17.67 45.76 -3.37
N SER A 18 17.42 46.44 -2.24
CA SER A 18 16.67 45.85 -1.11
C SER A 18 15.18 45.68 -1.40
N GLU A 19 14.57 46.57 -2.19
CA GLU A 19 13.17 46.42 -2.58
C GLU A 19 12.99 45.29 -3.60
N TYR A 20 13.85 45.20 -4.62
CA TYR A 20 13.80 44.09 -5.58
C TYR A 20 14.06 42.74 -4.91
N ALA A 21 15.00 42.65 -3.97
CA ALA A 21 15.20 41.44 -3.17
C ALA A 21 13.95 41.08 -2.34
N ALA A 22 13.24 42.08 -1.77
CA ALA A 22 11.99 41.85 -1.04
C ALA A 22 10.83 41.41 -1.94
N ARG A 23 10.76 41.90 -3.18
CA ARG A 23 9.78 41.45 -4.20
C ARG A 23 10.09 40.02 -4.64
N LEU A 24 11.34 39.73 -4.99
CA LEU A 24 11.80 38.40 -5.40
C LEU A 24 11.55 37.36 -4.29
N LEU A 25 11.98 37.59 -3.05
CA LEU A 25 11.77 36.62 -1.96
C LEU A 25 10.28 36.41 -1.61
N ARG A 26 9.42 37.42 -1.77
CA ARG A 26 7.96 37.24 -1.65
C ARG A 26 7.41 36.37 -2.78
N TYR A 27 7.79 36.65 -4.03
CA TYR A 27 7.42 35.80 -5.17
C TYR A 27 7.89 34.35 -4.97
N LEU A 28 9.14 34.12 -4.55
CA LEU A 28 9.68 32.77 -4.32
C LEU A 28 8.99 32.03 -3.17
N ARG A 29 8.64 32.73 -2.08
CA ARG A 29 7.79 32.19 -1.01
C ARG A 29 6.42 31.77 -1.53
N ASP A 30 5.79 32.62 -2.33
CA ASP A 30 4.44 32.40 -2.85
C ASP A 30 4.45 31.31 -3.93
N LEU A 31 5.52 31.20 -4.71
CA LEU A 31 5.80 30.12 -5.66
C LEU A 31 6.01 28.77 -4.94
N ALA A 32 6.85 28.74 -3.89
CA ALA A 32 7.04 27.56 -3.05
C ALA A 32 5.71 27.11 -2.42
N ARG A 33 4.83 28.04 -2.01
CA ARG A 33 3.48 27.75 -1.52
C ARG A 33 2.53 27.27 -2.62
N ALA A 34 2.64 27.78 -3.84
CA ALA A 34 1.83 27.32 -4.97
C ALA A 34 2.21 25.90 -5.42
N ARG A 35 3.50 25.54 -5.31
CA ARG A 35 4.05 24.19 -5.51
C ARG A 35 3.90 23.26 -4.29
N ARG A 36 3.42 23.77 -3.15
CA ARG A 36 3.11 23.01 -1.91
C ARG A 36 1.66 22.51 -1.88
N ARG A 37 0.86 22.69 -2.93
CA ARG A 37 -0.49 22.11 -2.88
C ARG A 37 -0.35 20.59 -2.86
N PRO A 38 -1.04 19.91 -1.92
CA PRO A 38 -1.06 18.46 -1.95
C PRO A 38 -1.66 18.00 -3.27
N SER A 39 -1.29 16.80 -3.73
CA SER A 39 -2.24 16.09 -4.57
C SER A 39 -3.54 15.98 -3.78
N ARG A 40 -4.62 16.47 -4.38
CA ARG A 40 -5.98 16.29 -3.88
C ARG A 40 -6.65 15.12 -4.58
N ASP A 41 -5.89 14.29 -5.28
CA ASP A 41 -6.38 13.14 -6.01
C ASP A 41 -5.37 11.99 -5.85
N VAL A 42 -5.84 10.88 -5.29
CA VAL A 42 -5.06 9.67 -5.03
C VAL A 42 -4.35 9.15 -6.29
N SER A 43 -4.88 9.46 -7.48
CA SER A 43 -4.28 9.12 -8.78
C SER A 43 -3.01 9.90 -9.16
N ARG A 44 -2.56 10.89 -8.37
CA ARG A 44 -1.30 11.63 -8.62
C ARG A 44 -0.21 11.41 -7.57
N HIS A 45 -0.40 10.50 -6.62
CA HIS A 45 0.72 10.03 -5.81
C HIS A 45 1.51 9.02 -6.64
N ASP A 46 2.84 8.98 -6.48
CA ASP A 46 3.73 8.17 -7.33
C ASP A 46 3.36 6.69 -7.34
N HIS A 47 3.02 6.15 -6.15
CA HIS A 47 2.48 4.81 -5.97
C HIS A 47 1.40 4.79 -4.89
N VAL A 48 0.31 4.07 -5.16
CA VAL A 48 -0.79 3.78 -4.22
C VAL A 48 -1.14 2.31 -4.32
N HIS A 49 -1.09 1.60 -3.18
CA HIS A 49 -1.42 0.18 -3.09
C HIS A 49 -2.50 -0.02 -2.03
N TRP A 50 -3.69 -0.46 -2.44
CA TRP A 50 -4.85 -0.60 -1.56
C TRP A 50 -4.75 -1.88 -0.74
N LEU A 51 -4.94 -1.80 0.58
CA LEU A 51 -4.86 -3.01 1.43
C LEU A 51 -6.00 -4.01 1.15
N CYS A 52 -7.09 -3.60 0.48
CA CYS A 52 -8.11 -4.52 -0.01
C CYS A 52 -7.66 -5.41 -1.19
N GLU A 53 -6.49 -5.12 -1.80
CA GLU A 53 -5.87 -5.94 -2.84
C GLU A 53 -4.88 -6.95 -2.25
N LEU A 54 -4.73 -7.03 -0.92
CA LEU A 54 -3.93 -8.06 -0.27
C LEU A 54 -4.57 -9.45 -0.49
N PRO A 55 -3.75 -10.50 -0.70
CA PRO A 55 -4.23 -11.88 -0.73
C PRO A 55 -4.90 -12.26 0.60
N GLY A 56 -5.94 -13.09 0.55
CA GLY A 56 -6.69 -13.51 1.75
C GLY A 56 -5.85 -14.25 2.80
N ASP A 57 -4.67 -14.76 2.41
CA ASP A 57 -3.71 -15.44 3.27
C ASP A 57 -2.82 -14.46 4.07
N VAL A 58 -2.83 -13.16 3.73
CA VAL A 58 -2.08 -12.12 4.46
C VAL A 58 -2.97 -11.53 5.55
N TYR A 59 -2.73 -11.93 6.80
CA TYR A 59 -3.39 -11.33 7.95
C TYR A 59 -2.88 -9.90 8.20
N VAL A 60 -3.82 -8.97 8.40
CA VAL A 60 -3.53 -7.58 8.77
C VAL A 60 -3.93 -7.35 10.22
N GLU A 61 -2.96 -6.98 11.04
CA GLU A 61 -3.13 -6.69 12.45
C GLU A 61 -3.70 -5.28 12.64
N THR A 62 -5.03 -5.17 12.77
CA THR A 62 -5.71 -3.87 12.88
C THR A 62 -5.40 -3.16 14.20
N ASP A 63 -5.04 -3.92 15.24
CA ASP A 63 -4.69 -3.37 16.56
C ASP A 63 -3.18 -3.09 16.72
N ALA A 64 -2.41 -3.09 15.63
CA ALA A 64 -0.98 -2.73 15.63
C ALA A 64 -0.72 -1.30 16.13
N GLY A 65 0.16 -1.16 17.12
CA GLY A 65 0.61 0.10 17.69
C GLY A 65 1.91 0.65 17.08
N PRO A 66 2.46 1.75 17.63
CA PRO A 66 3.68 2.37 17.13
C PRO A 66 4.90 1.45 17.33
N GLY A 67 5.52 1.02 16.22
CA GLY A 67 6.63 0.07 16.21
C GLY A 67 6.20 -1.39 15.97
N ASP A 68 4.90 -1.68 15.96
CA ASP A 68 4.37 -3.02 15.70
C ASP A 68 4.24 -3.29 14.19
N VAL A 69 4.21 -4.58 13.84
CA VAL A 69 4.00 -5.06 12.47
C VAL A 69 2.51 -4.99 12.13
N LEU A 70 2.18 -4.25 11.06
CA LEU A 70 0.82 -4.16 10.51
C LEU A 70 0.46 -5.44 9.73
N PHE A 71 1.39 -5.94 8.92
CA PHE A 71 1.30 -7.25 8.28
C PHE A 71 2.69 -7.72 7.81
N SER A 72 2.83 -9.03 7.61
CA SER A 72 4.04 -9.66 7.07
C SER A 72 3.71 -10.43 5.79
N VAL A 73 4.60 -10.34 4.80
CA VAL A 73 4.57 -11.20 3.61
C VAL A 73 5.68 -12.25 3.75
N PRO A 74 5.36 -13.56 3.76
CA PRO A 74 6.36 -14.62 3.83
C PRO A 74 7.13 -14.77 2.51
N VAL A 75 8.21 -15.56 2.53
CA VAL A 75 8.91 -15.96 1.30
C VAL A 75 7.98 -16.78 0.43
N ILE A 76 7.94 -16.44 -0.86
CA ILE A 76 7.11 -17.14 -1.84
C ILE A 76 8.05 -17.92 -2.77
N PRO A 77 7.90 -19.24 -2.91
CA PRO A 77 8.76 -20.02 -3.79
C PRO A 77 8.61 -19.55 -5.24
N LEU A 78 9.74 -19.48 -5.97
CA LEU A 78 9.79 -19.05 -7.37
C LEU A 78 9.01 -20.00 -8.31
N THR A 79 8.81 -21.25 -7.89
CA THR A 79 8.01 -22.24 -8.62
C THR A 79 6.52 -22.04 -8.32
N PRO A 80 5.67 -21.89 -9.35
CA PRO A 80 4.22 -21.77 -9.14
C PRO A 80 3.61 -23.09 -8.62
N PRO A 81 2.54 -23.03 -7.81
CA PRO A 81 1.84 -24.23 -7.35
C PRO A 81 1.22 -24.99 -8.52
N ALA A 82 1.19 -26.32 -8.42
CA ALA A 82 0.58 -27.20 -9.42
C ALA A 82 -0.96 -27.18 -9.37
N VAL A 83 -1.55 -26.68 -8.27
CA VAL A 83 -2.99 -26.57 -8.05
C VAL A 83 -3.51 -25.24 -8.58
N LEU A 84 -4.58 -25.31 -9.38
CA LEU A 84 -5.08 -24.19 -10.18
C LEU A 84 -5.84 -23.10 -9.39
N GLU A 85 -6.25 -23.45 -8.17
CA GLU A 85 -6.97 -22.59 -7.23
C GLU A 85 -5.98 -21.79 -6.37
N GLU A 86 -4.80 -22.35 -6.07
CA GLU A 86 -3.71 -21.70 -5.33
C GLU A 86 -2.89 -20.70 -6.19
N PHE A 87 -2.87 -20.91 -7.52
CA PHE A 87 -2.05 -20.11 -8.45
C PHE A 87 -2.35 -18.60 -8.42
N ASP A 88 -3.62 -18.20 -8.27
CA ASP A 88 -4.00 -16.78 -8.23
C ASP A 88 -3.57 -16.13 -6.91
N GLY A 89 -3.66 -16.85 -5.79
CA GLY A 89 -3.15 -16.41 -4.48
C GLY A 89 -1.62 -16.27 -4.47
N TRP A 90 -0.91 -17.27 -5.00
CA TRP A 90 0.55 -17.24 -5.18
C TRP A 90 1.00 -16.05 -6.06
N LEU A 91 0.29 -15.77 -7.15
CA LEU A 91 0.61 -14.67 -8.06
C LEU A 91 0.39 -13.30 -7.39
N ALA A 92 -0.70 -13.14 -6.63
CA ALA A 92 -1.00 -11.93 -5.88
C ALA A 92 0.03 -11.69 -4.76
N LEU A 93 0.36 -12.73 -3.98
CA LEU A 93 1.44 -12.72 -2.99
C LEU A 93 2.78 -12.29 -3.61
N ARG A 94 3.17 -12.88 -4.74
CA ARG A 94 4.44 -12.57 -5.43
C ARG A 94 4.48 -11.14 -5.95
N ASN A 95 3.36 -10.60 -6.42
CA ASN A 95 3.27 -9.18 -6.81
C ASN A 95 3.48 -8.25 -5.61
N TRP A 96 2.80 -8.52 -4.48
CA TRP A 96 2.97 -7.75 -3.25
C TRP A 96 4.39 -7.82 -2.68
N TYR A 97 5.02 -9.00 -2.71
CA TYR A 97 6.42 -9.18 -2.32
C TYR A 97 7.36 -8.26 -3.13
N ARG A 98 7.20 -8.24 -4.46
CA ARG A 98 7.99 -7.36 -5.35
C ARG A 98 7.77 -5.88 -5.03
N ILE A 99 6.51 -5.46 -4.88
CA ILE A 99 6.13 -4.08 -4.55
C ILE A 99 6.77 -3.65 -3.23
N LEU A 100 6.60 -4.40 -2.15
CA LEU A 100 7.12 -3.99 -0.84
C LEU A 100 8.65 -3.92 -0.82
N ARG A 101 9.34 -4.78 -1.56
CA ARG A 101 10.80 -4.75 -1.70
C ARG A 101 11.29 -3.52 -2.50
N GLU A 102 10.54 -3.08 -3.51
CA GLU A 102 10.77 -1.85 -4.28
C GLU A 102 10.52 -0.57 -3.46
N LEU A 103 9.58 -0.64 -2.51
CA LEU A 103 9.21 0.48 -1.64
C LEU A 103 10.08 0.62 -0.37
N ALA A 104 11.00 -0.31 -0.09
CA ALA A 104 11.76 -0.34 1.16
C ALA A 104 12.65 0.90 1.40
N ASP A 105 13.15 1.52 0.33
CA ASP A 105 14.00 2.73 0.38
C ASP A 105 13.21 4.06 0.24
N GLN A 106 11.87 4.00 0.27
CA GLN A 106 11.00 5.15 0.00
C GLN A 106 10.27 5.68 1.25
N GLU A 107 9.81 6.93 1.22
CA GLU A 107 8.95 7.48 2.30
C GLU A 107 7.50 7.02 2.08
N VAL A 108 7.14 5.91 2.73
CA VAL A 108 5.81 5.29 2.67
C VAL A 108 4.97 5.70 3.89
N VAL A 109 3.68 5.96 3.67
CA VAL A 109 2.68 6.11 4.73
C VAL A 109 1.52 5.15 4.54
N LEU A 110 0.94 4.68 5.65
CA LEU A 110 -0.41 4.14 5.68
C LEU A 110 -1.40 5.31 5.71
N ALA A 111 -2.21 5.42 4.66
CA ALA A 111 -3.22 6.44 4.48
C ALA A 111 -4.61 5.87 4.76
N THR A 112 -5.43 6.57 5.55
CA THR A 112 -6.78 6.13 5.96
C THR A 112 -7.79 7.28 5.93
N GLY A 113 -9.07 6.96 5.74
CA GLY A 113 -10.14 7.96 5.63
C GLY A 113 -10.14 8.67 4.28
N LEU A 114 -10.34 7.93 3.19
CA LEU A 114 -10.47 8.45 1.83
C LEU A 114 -11.69 9.38 1.71
N LEU A 115 -11.45 10.66 1.42
CA LEU A 115 -12.50 11.67 1.22
C LEU A 115 -12.70 11.94 -0.27
N VAL A 116 -13.93 11.73 -0.75
CA VAL A 116 -14.38 12.07 -2.10
C VAL A 116 -15.36 13.25 -2.03
N TRP A 117 -15.03 14.38 -2.64
CA TRP A 117 -15.87 15.59 -2.67
C TRP A 117 -15.61 16.46 -3.91
N ARG A 118 -16.62 16.59 -4.79
CA ARG A 118 -16.53 17.48 -5.95
C ARG A 118 -16.52 18.98 -5.56
N PRO A 119 -15.81 19.84 -6.31
CA PRO A 119 -14.92 19.52 -7.44
C PRO A 119 -13.43 19.40 -7.05
N VAL A 120 -13.11 19.11 -5.77
CA VAL A 120 -11.77 19.47 -5.22
C VAL A 120 -10.96 18.32 -4.64
N VAL A 121 -11.55 17.27 -4.04
CA VAL A 121 -10.78 16.25 -3.28
C VAL A 121 -11.22 14.81 -3.55
N ASN A 122 -10.22 13.92 -3.65
CA ASN A 122 -10.26 12.47 -3.75
C ASN A 122 -8.97 11.90 -3.10
N ASP A 123 -8.75 12.15 -1.80
CA ASP A 123 -7.50 11.78 -1.09
C ASP A 123 -7.77 11.51 0.41
N HIS A 124 -6.83 10.84 1.09
CA HIS A 124 -6.95 10.41 2.48
C HIS A 124 -6.72 11.51 3.52
N LEU A 125 -7.55 11.52 4.56
CA LEU A 125 -7.51 12.50 5.66
C LEU A 125 -6.45 12.19 6.73
N LEU A 126 -6.22 10.92 7.04
CA LEU A 126 -5.26 10.49 8.06
C LEU A 126 -4.04 9.83 7.41
N SER A 127 -2.87 9.98 8.03
CA SER A 127 -1.63 9.42 7.51
C SER A 127 -0.65 9.06 8.62
N THR A 128 -0.28 7.78 8.68
CA THR A 128 0.65 7.19 9.66
C THR A 128 1.91 6.74 8.93
N PRO A 129 3.12 7.19 9.30
CA PRO A 129 4.35 6.73 8.68
C PRO A 129 4.53 5.21 8.76
N VAL A 130 5.16 4.62 7.74
CA VAL A 130 5.42 3.19 7.65
C VAL A 130 6.89 2.97 7.34
N ARG A 131 7.48 1.93 7.95
CA ARG A 131 8.81 1.41 7.60
C ARG A 131 8.65 -0.03 7.13
N ILE A 132 9.10 -0.31 5.91
CA ILE A 132 9.17 -1.67 5.40
C ILE A 132 10.51 -2.27 5.84
N VAL A 133 10.50 -3.52 6.31
CA VAL A 133 11.68 -4.22 6.84
C VAL A 133 11.80 -5.53 6.10
N VAL A 134 12.94 -5.74 5.44
CA VAL A 134 13.27 -7.04 4.83
C VAL A 134 14.19 -7.77 5.79
N ASP A 135 13.78 -8.94 6.27
CA ASP A 135 14.64 -9.85 7.04
C ASP A 135 15.56 -10.56 6.04
N GLU A 136 16.85 -10.22 6.02
CA GLU A 136 17.84 -10.79 5.09
C GLU A 136 18.08 -12.29 5.30
N ARG A 137 17.73 -12.86 6.46
CA ARG A 137 17.94 -14.28 6.79
C ARG A 137 16.71 -15.13 6.47
N THR A 138 15.51 -14.59 6.67
CA THR A 138 14.25 -15.30 6.39
C THR A 138 13.55 -14.84 5.13
N GLU A 139 14.13 -13.88 4.38
CA GLU A 139 13.56 -13.16 3.22
C GLU A 139 12.14 -12.60 3.42
N ARG A 140 11.62 -12.59 4.66
CA ARG A 140 10.30 -12.08 5.04
C ARG A 140 10.28 -10.56 4.94
N ILE A 141 9.16 -10.00 4.50
CA ILE A 141 8.95 -8.55 4.47
C ILE A 141 7.89 -8.16 5.50
N ASP A 142 8.28 -7.36 6.48
CA ASP A 142 7.41 -6.82 7.53
C ASP A 142 7.07 -5.36 7.26
N VAL A 143 5.79 -5.01 7.30
CA VAL A 143 5.32 -3.62 7.17
C VAL A 143 5.06 -3.08 8.58
N VAL A 144 5.93 -2.19 9.08
CA VAL A 144 5.92 -1.72 10.47
C VAL A 144 5.36 -0.31 10.56
N LEU A 145 4.43 -0.07 11.48
CA LEU A 145 3.91 1.29 11.74
C LEU A 145 4.94 2.13 12.50
N ALA A 146 5.15 3.38 12.10
CA ALA A 146 6.18 4.25 12.65
C ALA A 146 5.67 5.67 12.95
N GLY A 147 6.34 6.37 13.86
CA GLY A 147 6.08 7.78 14.14
C GLY A 147 4.71 8.04 14.75
N HIS A 148 4.03 9.09 14.28
CA HIS A 148 2.73 9.54 14.77
C HIS A 148 1.79 9.83 13.59
N THR A 149 0.49 9.65 13.78
CA THR A 149 -0.50 9.94 12.76
C THR A 149 -0.72 11.44 12.61
N THR A 150 -0.96 11.87 11.37
CA THR A 150 -1.20 13.27 11.00
C THR A 150 -2.55 13.41 10.32
N LEU A 151 -3.25 14.51 10.60
CA LEU A 151 -4.53 14.89 9.99
C LEU A 151 -4.30 15.95 8.91
N ARG A 152 -4.76 15.67 7.69
CA ARG A 152 -4.51 16.45 6.46
C ARG A 152 -5.68 17.32 6.01
N ASP A 153 -6.69 17.49 6.86
CA ASP A 153 -7.92 18.21 6.53
C ASP A 153 -7.69 19.68 6.09
N ARG A 154 -6.81 20.41 6.79
CA ARG A 154 -6.39 21.78 6.43
C ARG A 154 -5.59 21.84 5.15
N GLU A 155 -4.76 20.84 4.91
CA GLU A 155 -3.93 20.70 3.71
C GLU A 155 -4.83 20.48 2.47
N LEU A 156 -5.79 19.57 2.56
CA LEU A 156 -6.72 19.25 1.47
C LEU A 156 -7.80 20.34 1.28
N LEU A 157 -8.46 20.81 2.34
CA LEU A 157 -9.72 21.56 2.27
C LEU A 157 -9.65 23.05 2.64
N SER A 158 -8.47 23.60 2.95
CA SER A 158 -8.36 25.04 3.28
C SER A 158 -8.95 25.93 2.17
N GLY A 159 -9.87 26.81 2.57
CA GLY A 159 -10.60 27.71 1.67
C GLY A 159 -11.84 27.09 0.98
N HIS A 160 -12.18 25.83 1.23
CA HIS A 160 -13.38 25.21 0.62
C HIS A 160 -14.68 25.71 1.28
N PRO A 161 -15.72 26.09 0.50
CA PRO A 161 -17.04 26.38 1.04
C PRO A 161 -17.58 25.20 1.85
N GLY A 162 -17.98 25.44 3.10
CA GLY A 162 -18.55 24.42 3.98
C GLY A 162 -17.54 23.60 4.80
N PHE A 163 -16.23 23.81 4.65
CA PHE A 163 -15.23 23.25 5.58
C PHE A 163 -14.93 24.24 6.73
N ARG A 164 -14.78 23.74 7.95
CA ARG A 164 -14.28 24.46 9.13
C ARG A 164 -13.33 23.53 9.87
N ALA A 165 -12.10 23.96 10.16
CA ALA A 165 -11.16 23.10 10.89
C ALA A 165 -11.66 22.82 12.32
N ALA A 166 -11.72 21.55 12.71
CA ALA A 166 -12.13 21.13 14.05
C ALA A 166 -10.90 20.89 14.93
N ASP A 167 -10.49 21.90 15.70
CA ASP A 167 -9.29 21.82 16.54
C ASP A 167 -9.32 20.64 17.53
N SER A 168 -10.49 20.28 18.07
CA SER A 168 -10.65 19.11 18.95
C SER A 168 -10.23 17.79 18.30
N VAL A 169 -10.52 17.60 17.01
CA VAL A 169 -10.10 16.41 16.25
C VAL A 169 -8.59 16.46 15.98
N SER A 170 -8.05 17.66 15.69
CA SER A 170 -6.60 17.86 15.56
C SER A 170 -5.84 17.57 16.86
N TYR A 171 -6.42 17.83 18.04
CA TYR A 171 -5.84 17.44 19.32
C TYR A 171 -5.95 15.94 19.57
N ALA A 172 -7.12 15.32 19.35
CA ALA A 172 -7.30 13.87 19.52
C ALA A 172 -6.28 13.06 18.71
N VAL A 173 -6.01 13.45 17.45
CA VAL A 173 -5.00 12.79 16.60
C VAL A 173 -3.56 12.98 17.13
N ARG A 174 -3.24 14.17 17.69
CA ARG A 174 -1.94 14.41 18.34
C ARG A 174 -1.75 13.61 19.63
N ASP A 175 -2.84 13.39 20.36
CA ASP A 175 -2.88 12.58 21.58
C ASP A 175 -2.94 11.06 21.28
N GLY A 176 -2.78 10.66 20.02
CA GLY A 176 -2.63 9.26 19.58
C GLY A 176 -3.93 8.56 19.15
N GLN A 177 -5.06 9.26 19.07
CA GLN A 177 -6.30 8.68 18.53
C GLN A 177 -6.25 8.60 16.99
N GLY A 178 -6.85 7.56 16.42
CA GLY A 178 -6.84 7.34 14.97
C GLY A 178 -5.50 6.89 14.43
N PHE A 179 -4.69 6.20 15.25
CA PHE A 179 -3.43 5.61 14.84
C PHE A 179 -3.63 4.32 14.02
N GLY A 180 -2.83 4.14 12.97
CA GLY A 180 -2.81 2.89 12.19
C GLY A 180 -4.19 2.52 11.62
N LEU A 181 -4.67 1.33 12.00
CA LEU A 181 -6.02 0.82 11.71
C LEU A 181 -6.87 0.58 12.97
N HIS A 182 -6.46 1.12 14.13
CA HIS A 182 -7.18 0.95 15.40
C HIS A 182 -8.65 1.38 15.29
N ALA A 183 -9.52 0.78 16.10
CA ALA A 183 -10.94 1.17 16.18
C ALA A 183 -11.17 2.69 16.39
N SER A 184 -10.23 3.38 17.04
CA SER A 184 -10.25 4.83 17.22
C SER A 184 -10.21 5.64 15.90
N VAL A 185 -9.73 5.06 14.79
CA VAL A 185 -9.74 5.68 13.45
C VAL A 185 -11.17 5.99 13.01
N GLY A 186 -12.08 5.03 13.15
CA GLY A 186 -13.50 5.21 12.81
C GLY A 186 -14.17 6.29 13.65
N ASP A 187 -13.80 6.40 14.93
CA ASP A 187 -14.35 7.43 15.83
C ASP A 187 -13.79 8.83 15.55
N VAL A 188 -12.50 8.94 15.23
CA VAL A 188 -11.88 10.20 14.75
C VAL A 188 -12.55 10.67 13.46
N LEU A 189 -12.75 9.77 12.48
CA LEU A 189 -13.38 10.10 11.20
C LEU A 189 -14.88 10.44 11.35
N ARG A 190 -15.64 9.70 12.17
CA ARG A 190 -17.03 10.04 12.53
C ARG A 190 -17.12 11.42 13.21
N THR A 191 -16.24 11.70 14.15
CA THR A 191 -16.18 13.00 14.84
C THR A 191 -15.85 14.12 13.85
N TRP A 192 -14.87 13.91 12.97
CA TRP A 192 -14.50 14.86 11.91
C TRP A 192 -15.66 15.16 10.97
N CYS A 193 -16.40 14.14 10.48
CA CYS A 193 -17.61 14.34 9.66
C CYS A 193 -18.64 15.27 10.31
N SER A 194 -18.79 15.19 11.64
CA SER A 194 -19.77 15.99 12.38
C SER A 194 -19.30 17.41 12.75
N ALA A 195 -17.99 17.59 12.93
CA ALA A 195 -17.41 18.83 13.46
C ALA A 195 -16.78 19.72 12.38
N ALA A 196 -16.25 19.11 11.31
CA ALA A 196 -15.45 19.81 10.31
C ALA A 196 -16.21 20.23 9.04
N LEU A 197 -17.42 19.69 8.84
CA LEU A 197 -18.25 19.94 7.65
C LEU A 197 -19.57 20.61 8.03
N ALA A 198 -19.99 21.59 7.22
CA ALA A 198 -21.25 22.31 7.39
C ALA A 198 -22.49 21.52 6.91
N ALA A 199 -22.30 20.43 6.18
CA ALA A 199 -23.34 19.53 5.71
C ALA A 199 -23.11 18.12 6.28
N PRO A 200 -24.16 17.44 6.79
CA PRO A 200 -24.01 16.12 7.40
C PRO A 200 -23.49 15.10 6.38
N THR A 201 -22.37 14.48 6.70
CA THR A 201 -21.65 13.51 5.85
C THR A 201 -21.53 12.18 6.58
N GLY A 202 -21.81 11.08 5.88
CA GLY A 202 -21.65 9.73 6.43
C GLY A 202 -20.20 9.23 6.31
N TYR A 203 -19.70 8.61 7.38
CA TYR A 203 -18.53 7.74 7.35
C TYR A 203 -18.97 6.29 7.02
N ARG A 204 -18.18 5.57 6.21
CA ARG A 204 -18.34 4.13 5.96
C ARG A 204 -17.08 3.37 6.35
N ASP A 205 -17.27 2.30 7.12
CA ASP A 205 -16.23 1.36 7.54
C ASP A 205 -16.02 0.29 6.46
N ASP A 206 -15.48 0.72 5.32
CA ASP A 206 -15.29 -0.10 4.12
C ASP A 206 -13.87 0.12 3.59
N TRP A 207 -13.18 -0.97 3.26
CA TRP A 207 -11.80 -0.96 2.77
C TRP A 207 -11.72 -0.73 1.25
N THR A 208 -12.81 -0.89 0.52
CA THR A 208 -12.83 -0.72 -0.94
C THR A 208 -12.88 0.77 -1.33
N PRO A 209 -12.00 1.24 -2.24
CA PRO A 209 -12.14 2.55 -2.86
C PRO A 209 -13.34 2.56 -3.82
N ASP A 210 -14.02 3.71 -3.91
CA ASP A 210 -15.22 3.85 -4.74
C ASP A 210 -14.86 4.07 -6.22
N PRO A 211 -15.41 3.30 -7.19
CA PRO A 211 -15.09 3.45 -8.62
C PRO A 211 -15.68 4.74 -9.24
N GLY A 212 -14.99 5.86 -9.03
CA GLY A 212 -14.96 7.01 -9.94
C GLY A 212 -16.18 7.94 -10.02
N GLN A 213 -17.33 7.61 -9.40
CA GLN A 213 -18.50 8.51 -9.40
C GLN A 213 -18.44 9.54 -8.26
N ALA A 214 -17.53 10.50 -8.38
CA ALA A 214 -17.40 11.59 -7.41
C ALA A 214 -18.74 12.33 -7.21
N ALA A 215 -19.26 12.32 -5.98
CA ALA A 215 -20.56 12.87 -5.62
C ALA A 215 -20.51 14.40 -5.34
N PRO A 216 -21.64 15.12 -5.46
CA PRO A 216 -21.73 16.54 -5.08
C PRO A 216 -21.74 16.76 -3.56
N VAL A 217 -21.99 15.71 -2.78
CA VAL A 217 -21.94 15.68 -1.31
C VAL A 217 -20.63 15.00 -0.89
N PRO A 218 -19.93 15.45 0.16
CA PRO A 218 -18.74 14.75 0.63
C PRO A 218 -19.07 13.31 1.04
N GLN A 219 -18.14 12.39 0.83
CA GLN A 219 -18.24 10.99 1.27
C GLN A 219 -16.89 10.54 1.84
N ILE A 220 -16.91 9.82 2.96
CA ILE A 220 -15.69 9.29 3.59
C ILE A 220 -15.80 7.77 3.78
N ARG A 221 -14.77 7.06 3.36
CA ARG A 221 -14.59 5.60 3.55
C ARG A 221 -13.27 5.35 4.29
N LEU A 222 -13.14 4.25 5.02
CA LEU A 222 -11.87 3.89 5.67
C LEU A 222 -10.75 3.69 4.64
N ALA A 223 -11.02 2.84 3.63
CA ALA A 223 -10.23 2.59 2.42
C ALA A 223 -8.70 2.68 2.61
N PRO A 224 -8.09 1.80 3.41
CA PRO A 224 -6.68 1.90 3.77
C PRO A 224 -5.75 1.60 2.58
N ALA A 225 -4.69 2.39 2.43
CA ALA A 225 -3.69 2.22 1.36
C ALA A 225 -2.26 2.54 1.84
N LEU A 226 -1.26 1.89 1.26
CA LEU A 226 0.12 2.36 1.31
C LEU A 226 0.32 3.40 0.20
N VAL A 227 0.83 4.57 0.57
CA VAL A 227 1.04 5.72 -0.34
C VAL A 227 2.48 6.19 -0.23
N VAL A 228 3.16 6.28 -1.37
CA VAL A 228 4.50 6.88 -1.49
C VAL A 228 4.38 8.40 -1.55
N ARG A 229 5.31 9.12 -0.89
CA ARG A 229 5.31 10.60 -0.85
C ARG A 229 6.54 11.25 -1.48
N PRO A 230 6.35 12.36 -2.24
CA PRO A 230 7.46 13.18 -2.71
C PRO A 230 8.09 14.01 -1.58
N GLN A 231 9.42 14.12 -1.59
CA GLN A 231 10.20 14.64 -0.46
C GLN A 231 10.07 16.16 -0.22
N GLY A 232 9.88 16.54 1.05
CA GLY A 232 10.54 17.69 1.70
C GLY A 232 10.20 19.14 1.30
N ARG A 233 9.45 19.44 0.22
CA ARG A 233 9.26 20.83 -0.25
C ARG A 233 8.52 21.78 0.73
N ALA A 234 7.94 21.27 1.82
CA ALA A 234 7.17 22.06 2.79
C ALA A 234 7.99 23.15 3.52
N ALA A 235 9.23 22.86 3.94
CA ALA A 235 10.04 23.78 4.73
C ALA A 235 10.54 25.01 3.95
N VAL A 236 10.64 24.90 2.61
CA VAL A 236 11.14 25.94 1.70
C VAL A 236 10.34 27.25 1.84
N ALA A 237 9.02 27.16 1.98
CA ALA A 237 8.14 28.33 2.09
C ALA A 237 8.35 29.12 3.40
N ASP A 238 8.51 28.42 4.52
CA ASP A 238 8.72 29.04 5.84
C ASP A 238 10.16 29.54 6.01
N TYR A 239 11.10 28.93 5.30
CA TYR A 239 12.46 29.43 5.14
C TYR A 239 12.49 30.76 4.39
N HIS A 240 11.84 30.88 3.22
CA HIS A 240 11.69 32.17 2.51
C HIS A 240 10.98 33.23 3.36
N ALA A 241 9.96 32.84 4.14
CA ALA A 241 9.32 33.75 5.11
C ALA A 241 10.29 34.20 6.23
N THR A 242 11.32 33.42 6.52
CA THR A 242 12.39 33.78 7.46
C THR A 242 13.46 34.66 6.80
N LEU A 243 13.83 34.40 5.54
CA LEU A 243 14.71 35.29 4.75
C LEU A 243 14.12 36.71 4.69
N LEU A 244 12.82 36.83 4.42
CA LEU A 244 12.09 38.12 4.41
C LEU A 244 12.13 38.85 5.76
N ARG A 245 12.17 38.13 6.89
CA ARG A 245 12.32 38.74 8.23
C ARG A 245 13.77 39.19 8.52
N LEU A 246 14.75 38.58 7.86
CA LEU A 246 16.16 38.91 8.02
C LEU A 246 16.65 39.97 7.03
N LEU A 247 15.99 40.13 5.89
CA LEU A 247 16.31 41.09 4.83
C LEU A 247 16.56 42.55 5.30
N PRO A 248 15.86 43.11 6.31
CA PRO A 248 16.17 44.45 6.84
C PRO A 248 17.57 44.58 7.48
N ARG A 249 18.27 43.47 7.73
CA ARG A 249 19.67 43.45 8.22
C ARG A 249 20.70 43.57 7.08
N GLY A 250 20.26 43.51 5.83
CA GLY A 250 21.10 43.57 4.62
C GLY A 250 20.73 42.50 3.59
N VAL A 251 20.98 42.79 2.31
CA VAL A 251 20.84 41.82 1.22
C VAL A 251 22.17 41.07 1.03
N PRO A 252 22.21 39.72 1.02
CA PRO A 252 23.43 38.97 0.72
C PRO A 252 23.88 39.21 -0.73
N GLU A 253 25.20 39.24 -0.97
CA GLU A 253 25.79 39.58 -2.27
C GLU A 253 25.31 38.66 -3.42
N GLY A 254 25.05 37.38 -3.17
CA GLY A 254 24.50 36.45 -4.17
C GLY A 254 23.10 36.85 -4.63
N LEU A 255 22.21 37.13 -3.68
CA LEU A 255 20.84 37.58 -3.96
C LEU A 255 20.82 39.01 -4.52
N ALA A 256 21.65 39.92 -3.99
CA ALA A 256 21.76 41.29 -4.49
C ALA A 256 22.19 41.33 -5.96
N ARG A 257 23.10 40.43 -6.38
CA ARG A 257 23.53 40.29 -7.77
C ARG A 257 22.46 39.76 -8.73
N LEU A 258 21.47 39.04 -8.23
CA LEU A 258 20.32 38.57 -9.02
C LEU A 258 19.18 39.60 -9.03
N ALA A 259 18.98 40.32 -7.93
CA ALA A 259 17.93 41.33 -7.77
C ALA A 259 18.29 42.70 -8.39
N SER A 260 19.58 42.95 -8.65
CA SER A 260 20.07 44.20 -9.24
C SER A 260 20.15 44.12 -10.77
N PRO A 261 19.47 45.00 -11.53
CA PRO A 261 19.45 44.94 -13.00
C PRO A 261 20.82 45.23 -13.65
N SER A 262 21.77 45.79 -12.88
CA SER A 262 23.10 46.18 -13.36
C SER A 262 24.20 45.16 -12.99
N ARG A 263 23.88 44.12 -12.21
CA ARG A 263 24.83 43.09 -11.78
C ARG A 263 24.48 41.74 -12.40
N ARG A 264 25.33 40.74 -12.18
CA ARG A 264 25.09 39.34 -12.60
C ARG A 264 25.41 38.38 -11.47
N PRO A 265 24.64 37.29 -11.30
CA PRO A 265 24.98 36.21 -10.39
C PRO A 265 26.26 35.51 -10.86
N HIS A 266 27.07 35.02 -9.93
CA HIS A 266 28.26 34.22 -10.25
C HIS A 266 27.87 32.75 -10.40
N VAL A 267 27.56 32.36 -11.63
CA VAL A 267 27.17 30.99 -12.00
C VAL A 267 28.28 30.35 -12.83
N MET A 268 28.72 29.16 -12.45
CA MET A 268 29.51 28.27 -13.30
C MET A 268 28.66 27.05 -13.64
N HIS A 269 28.61 26.64 -14.90
CA HIS A 269 27.85 25.47 -15.34
C HIS A 269 28.81 24.47 -15.98
N VAL A 270 28.81 23.24 -15.46
CA VAL A 270 29.55 22.09 -15.96
C VAL A 270 28.51 21.13 -16.53
N PRO A 271 28.34 21.03 -17.87
CA PRO A 271 27.25 20.24 -18.45
C PRO A 271 27.45 18.73 -18.27
N ASP A 272 28.69 18.26 -18.30
CA ASP A 272 29.05 16.86 -18.18
C ASP A 272 29.15 16.44 -16.71
N ARG A 273 28.43 15.38 -16.33
CA ARG A 273 28.36 14.87 -14.95
C ARG A 273 28.99 13.48 -14.87
N GLU A 274 30.28 13.42 -14.57
CA GLU A 274 30.99 12.19 -14.25
C GLU A 274 31.02 11.95 -12.73
N PRO A 275 31.18 10.68 -12.27
CA PRO A 275 31.23 10.37 -10.83
C PRO A 275 32.31 11.11 -10.04
N ARG A 276 33.37 11.60 -10.72
CA ARG A 276 34.48 12.35 -10.11
C ARG A 276 34.33 13.87 -10.16
N THR A 277 33.43 14.43 -10.97
CA THR A 277 33.33 15.88 -11.21
C THR A 277 33.11 16.67 -9.93
N VAL A 278 32.12 16.29 -9.11
CA VAL A 278 31.82 16.97 -7.83
C VAL A 278 32.88 16.71 -6.76
N PRO A 279 33.37 15.47 -6.53
CA PRO A 279 34.52 15.22 -5.66
C PRO A 279 35.75 16.08 -5.97
N ASP A 280 36.18 16.14 -7.23
CA ASP A 280 37.42 16.83 -7.60
C ASP A 280 37.25 18.37 -7.53
N LEU A 281 36.04 18.89 -7.81
CA LEU A 281 35.67 20.29 -7.52
C LEU A 281 35.72 20.60 -6.01
N LEU A 282 35.17 19.72 -5.15
CA LEU A 282 35.20 19.88 -3.70
C LEU A 282 36.64 19.89 -3.16
N VAL A 283 37.47 18.95 -3.59
CA VAL A 283 38.90 18.89 -3.25
C VAL A 283 39.60 20.19 -3.65
N GLY A 284 39.36 20.68 -4.87
CA GLY A 284 39.96 21.92 -5.37
C GLY A 284 39.48 23.20 -4.67
N LEU A 285 38.22 23.25 -4.20
CA LEU A 285 37.68 24.39 -3.45
C LEU A 285 38.15 24.38 -1.98
N LEU A 286 38.11 23.22 -1.33
CA LEU A 286 38.61 23.03 0.03
C LEU A 286 40.11 23.33 0.15
N GLY A 287 40.93 22.88 -0.80
CA GLY A 287 42.36 23.19 -0.84
C GLY A 287 42.69 24.68 -1.05
N ARG A 288 41.69 25.50 -1.43
CA ARG A 288 41.77 26.97 -1.49
C ARG A 288 41.14 27.67 -0.28
N GLY A 289 40.64 26.91 0.69
CA GLY A 289 40.03 27.42 1.92
C GLY A 289 38.57 27.86 1.78
N HIS A 290 37.88 27.46 0.71
CA HIS A 290 36.47 27.81 0.52
C HIS A 290 35.52 26.91 1.30
N ARG A 291 34.48 27.53 1.87
CA ARG A 291 33.33 26.85 2.48
C ARG A 291 32.31 26.51 1.40
N VAL A 292 31.87 25.26 1.33
CA VAL A 292 31.05 24.74 0.22
C VAL A 292 29.80 24.02 0.72
N LEU A 293 28.63 24.40 0.19
CA LEU A 293 27.39 23.66 0.38
C LEU A 293 27.07 22.87 -0.90
N VAL A 294 26.88 21.56 -0.79
CA VAL A 294 26.47 20.70 -1.91
C VAL A 294 25.01 20.31 -1.74
N ALA A 295 24.21 20.62 -2.75
CA ALA A 295 22.85 20.15 -2.90
C ALA A 295 22.84 18.91 -3.81
N THR A 296 22.24 17.83 -3.31
CA THR A 296 22.11 16.54 -4.02
C THR A 296 20.64 16.11 -4.11
N SER A 297 20.35 15.02 -4.84
CA SER A 297 18.99 14.50 -5.05
C SER A 297 18.34 13.95 -3.79
N GLY A 298 19.13 13.32 -2.92
CA GLY A 298 18.63 12.57 -1.77
C GLY A 298 19.77 12.10 -0.85
N ALA A 299 19.41 11.52 0.30
CA ALA A 299 20.37 11.16 1.34
C ALA A 299 21.39 10.10 0.87
N ALA A 300 20.96 9.13 0.06
CA ALA A 300 21.85 8.14 -0.56
C ALA A 300 22.93 8.80 -1.44
N ALA A 301 22.55 9.79 -2.26
CA ALA A 301 23.51 10.56 -3.07
C ALA A 301 24.46 11.40 -2.20
N SER A 302 23.96 12.01 -1.11
CA SER A 302 24.80 12.72 -0.13
C SER A 302 25.85 11.79 0.51
N GLY A 303 25.44 10.57 0.88
CA GLY A 303 26.32 9.54 1.45
C GLY A 303 27.35 9.00 0.46
N ALA A 304 26.91 8.65 -0.76
CA ALA A 304 27.78 8.18 -1.83
C ALA A 304 28.86 9.21 -2.20
N LEU A 305 28.47 10.49 -2.37
CA LEU A 305 29.41 11.57 -2.65
C LEU A 305 30.43 11.74 -1.52
N ARG A 306 29.99 11.67 -0.25
CA ARG A 306 30.89 11.76 0.91
C ARG A 306 31.88 10.59 0.99
N ALA A 307 31.46 9.38 0.59
CA ALA A 307 32.31 8.19 0.59
C ALA A 307 33.44 8.23 -0.45
N VAL A 308 33.26 8.96 -1.56
CA VAL A 308 34.26 9.12 -2.64
C VAL A 308 35.32 10.19 -2.32
N LEU A 309 35.09 11.05 -1.32
CA LEU A 309 36.06 12.08 -0.93
C LEU A 309 37.32 11.47 -0.26
N PRO A 310 38.52 12.06 -0.45
CA PRO A 310 39.72 11.65 0.25
C PRO A 310 39.52 11.60 1.77
N LYS A 311 40.01 10.53 2.43
CA LYS A 311 39.78 10.30 3.87
C LYS A 311 40.13 11.50 4.75
N GLY A 312 41.23 12.20 4.43
CA GLY A 312 41.64 13.42 5.14
C GLY A 312 40.65 14.58 5.05
N LEU A 313 39.78 14.64 4.03
CA LEU A 313 38.77 15.68 3.86
C LEU A 313 37.40 15.31 4.45
N VAL A 314 37.11 14.02 4.69
CA VAL A 314 35.80 13.58 5.23
C VAL A 314 35.51 14.17 6.63
N GLY A 315 36.54 14.40 7.44
CA GLY A 315 36.43 15.10 8.74
C GLY A 315 36.15 16.61 8.63
N LEU A 316 36.16 17.18 7.42
CA LEU A 316 35.72 18.56 7.14
C LEU A 316 34.30 18.62 6.55
N THR A 317 33.64 17.47 6.33
CA THR A 317 32.32 17.41 5.70
C THR A 317 31.25 16.85 6.64
N VAL A 318 30.01 17.32 6.46
CA VAL A 318 28.81 16.78 7.12
C VAL A 318 27.77 16.41 6.05
N ALA A 319 27.33 15.16 6.04
CA ALA A 319 26.20 14.71 5.21
C ALA A 319 24.96 14.33 6.04
N ASP A 320 25.17 13.82 7.25
CA ASP A 320 24.11 13.64 8.25
C ASP A 320 24.20 14.77 9.29
N PRO A 321 23.16 15.63 9.42
CA PRO A 321 23.09 16.68 10.42
C PRO A 321 23.36 16.23 11.86
N SER A 322 23.02 14.98 12.22
CA SER A 322 23.27 14.44 13.57
C SER A 322 24.76 14.46 13.94
N THR A 323 25.64 14.30 12.94
CA THR A 323 27.09 14.23 13.13
C THR A 323 27.76 15.60 13.26
N ALA A 324 27.04 16.69 12.97
CA ALA A 324 27.63 18.02 12.81
C ALA A 324 28.35 18.55 14.06
N VAL A 325 27.81 18.30 15.25
CA VAL A 325 28.41 18.73 16.53
C VAL A 325 29.78 18.07 16.73
N ARG A 326 29.87 16.75 16.51
CA ARG A 326 31.12 15.99 16.64
C ARG A 326 32.16 16.42 15.60
N THR A 327 31.73 16.65 14.35
CA THR A 327 32.63 17.14 13.30
C THR A 327 33.16 18.54 13.63
N ALA A 328 32.32 19.44 14.17
CA ALA A 328 32.75 20.76 14.61
C ALA A 328 33.75 20.71 15.77
N GLU A 329 33.54 19.81 16.75
CA GLU A 329 34.46 19.58 17.86
C GLU A 329 35.81 19.03 17.37
N GLU A 330 35.83 18.09 16.42
CA GLU A 330 37.07 17.61 15.80
C GLU A 330 37.82 18.75 15.08
N ILE A 331 37.10 19.61 14.34
CA ILE A 331 37.69 20.77 13.64
C ILE A 331 38.40 21.73 14.60
N LEU A 332 37.82 21.98 15.78
CA LEU A 332 38.37 22.90 16.78
C LEU A 332 39.51 22.29 17.61
N THR A 333 39.49 20.97 17.83
CA THR A 333 40.45 20.28 18.71
C THR A 333 41.67 19.71 17.97
N ARG A 334 41.56 19.44 16.66
CA ARG A 334 42.62 18.79 15.89
C ARG A 334 43.84 19.72 15.65
N PRO A 335 45.07 19.26 15.94
CA PRO A 335 46.28 20.04 15.70
C PRO A 335 46.54 20.27 14.21
N ALA A 336 47.38 21.26 13.91
CA ALA A 336 47.75 21.61 12.55
C ALA A 336 48.53 20.46 11.88
N PRO A 337 48.15 19.99 10.68
CA PRO A 337 49.03 19.17 9.88
C PRO A 337 50.21 20.01 9.37
N ASP A 338 51.41 19.44 9.38
CA ASP A 338 52.62 20.08 8.85
C ASP A 338 52.62 20.01 7.32
N VAL A 339 52.23 21.12 6.71
CA VAL A 339 52.11 21.29 5.26
C VAL A 339 53.47 21.22 4.56
N ASP A 340 54.50 21.83 5.14
CA ASP A 340 55.83 21.91 4.51
C ASP A 340 56.51 20.52 4.49
N ALA A 341 56.34 19.73 5.55
CA ALA A 341 56.80 18.35 5.60
C ALA A 341 56.12 17.47 4.53
N LEU A 342 54.81 17.59 4.34
CA LEU A 342 54.07 16.85 3.31
C LEU A 342 54.45 17.31 1.88
N ALA A 343 54.75 18.59 1.68
CA ALA A 343 55.18 19.12 0.39
C ALA A 343 56.57 18.60 -0.04
N GLU A 344 57.51 18.40 0.89
CA GLU A 344 58.79 17.75 0.56
C GLU A 344 58.67 16.24 0.34
N GLN A 345 57.74 15.57 1.04
CA GLN A 345 57.41 14.15 0.78
C GLN A 345 56.84 13.94 -0.63
N GLU A 346 55.97 14.83 -1.10
CA GLU A 346 55.42 14.79 -2.48
C GLU A 346 56.55 14.85 -3.51
N LYS A 347 57.45 15.83 -3.39
CA LYS A 347 58.60 16.00 -4.28
C LYS A 347 59.54 14.79 -4.25
N ALA A 348 59.71 14.15 -3.09
CA ALA A 348 60.51 12.94 -2.95
C ALA A 348 59.85 11.74 -3.65
N ALA A 349 58.55 11.53 -3.47
CA ALA A 349 57.80 10.46 -4.11
C ALA A 349 57.74 10.61 -5.64
N ALA A 350 57.53 11.84 -6.14
CA ALA A 350 57.51 12.14 -7.58
C ALA A 350 58.84 11.76 -8.27
N ARG A 351 59.98 12.08 -7.63
CA ARG A 351 61.32 11.68 -8.09
C ARG A 351 61.55 10.17 -8.03
N HIS A 352 60.84 9.44 -7.16
CA HIS A 352 60.96 7.99 -7.06
C HIS A 352 60.23 7.26 -8.18
N ALA A 353 58.98 7.63 -8.46
CA ALA A 353 58.17 7.05 -9.54
C ALA A 353 58.84 7.25 -10.92
N ALA A 354 59.39 8.45 -11.19
CA ALA A 354 60.12 8.72 -12.43
C ALA A 354 61.27 7.73 -12.68
N ARG A 355 62.11 7.47 -11.67
CA ARG A 355 63.26 6.55 -11.77
C ARG A 355 62.86 5.08 -12.00
N LEU A 356 61.68 4.67 -11.55
CA LEU A 356 61.18 3.30 -11.78
C LEU A 356 60.65 3.14 -13.22
N ARG A 357 60.01 4.19 -13.75
CA ARG A 357 59.50 4.22 -15.12
C ARG A 357 60.60 4.10 -16.17
N ASP A 358 61.75 4.75 -15.94
CA ASP A 358 62.90 4.65 -16.84
C ASP A 358 63.50 3.23 -16.81
N ARG A 359 63.69 2.63 -15.62
CA ARG A 359 64.22 1.26 -15.48
C ARG A 359 63.35 0.18 -16.13
N LEU A 360 62.03 0.36 -16.15
CA LEU A 360 61.10 -0.57 -16.80
C LEU A 360 61.27 -0.60 -18.32
N ARG A 361 61.68 0.52 -18.93
CA ARG A 361 61.88 0.63 -20.38
C ARG A 361 63.08 -0.18 -20.84
N ASP A 362 64.18 -0.13 -20.08
CA ASP A 362 65.46 -0.74 -20.47
C ASP A 362 65.46 -2.29 -20.35
N GLY A 363 64.54 -2.87 -19.58
CA GLY A 363 64.50 -4.32 -19.31
C GLY A 363 63.83 -5.19 -20.40
N VAL A 364 63.12 -4.58 -21.36
CA VAL A 364 62.31 -5.33 -22.35
C VAL A 364 63.16 -5.85 -23.52
N ASP A 365 64.25 -5.15 -23.87
CA ASP A 365 65.10 -5.50 -25.02
C ASP A 365 65.96 -6.77 -24.80
N GLY A 366 66.09 -7.25 -23.55
CA GLY A 366 66.92 -8.41 -23.20
C GLY A 366 66.29 -9.78 -23.49
N ALA A 367 64.97 -9.86 -23.69
CA ALA A 367 64.24 -11.14 -23.74
C ALA A 367 64.31 -11.89 -25.09
N LEU A 368 64.88 -11.30 -26.14
CA LEU A 368 64.91 -11.85 -27.51
C LEU A 368 66.16 -12.70 -27.85
N GLY A 369 66.98 -13.08 -26.86
CA GLY A 369 68.15 -13.94 -27.06
C GLY A 369 68.41 -14.87 -25.88
N GLY A 370 68.19 -16.17 -26.05
CA GLY A 370 68.28 -17.16 -24.97
C GLY A 370 69.41 -18.20 -25.12
N VAL A 371 69.73 -18.81 -23.96
CA VAL A 371 70.44 -20.09 -23.75
C VAL A 371 71.98 -20.10 -23.83
N GLU A 372 72.64 -20.30 -22.68
CA GLU A 372 73.50 -21.49 -22.46
C GLU A 372 73.85 -21.75 -20.96
N GLY A 373 73.56 -22.99 -20.51
CA GLY A 373 74.30 -23.81 -19.53
C GLY A 373 74.78 -23.28 -18.17
N GLY A 374 74.28 -23.87 -17.08
CA GLY A 374 74.96 -23.87 -15.77
C GLY A 374 74.18 -24.62 -14.68
N ALA A 375 74.76 -25.68 -14.11
CA ALA A 375 74.16 -26.46 -13.02
C ALA A 375 74.81 -26.12 -11.67
N ASP A 376 74.02 -25.77 -10.65
CA ASP A 376 74.42 -25.85 -9.24
C ASP A 376 73.19 -26.04 -8.33
N GLY A 377 73.41 -26.62 -7.15
CA GLY A 377 72.34 -27.11 -6.25
C GLY A 377 71.79 -26.07 -5.28
N GLY A 378 70.85 -25.25 -5.72
CA GLY A 378 70.08 -24.35 -4.85
C GLY A 378 68.83 -25.02 -4.24
N GLN A 379 68.48 -24.66 -3.00
CA GLN A 379 67.19 -25.01 -2.40
C GLN A 379 66.04 -24.47 -3.26
N GLY A 380 64.97 -25.26 -3.41
CA GLY A 380 63.84 -24.85 -4.24
C GLY A 380 63.09 -23.64 -3.65
N PRO A 381 62.57 -22.71 -4.47
CA PRO A 381 61.82 -21.56 -3.98
C PRO A 381 60.62 -21.96 -3.11
N GLU A 382 60.07 -23.14 -3.35
CA GLU A 382 58.98 -23.77 -2.60
C GLU A 382 59.31 -24.17 -1.15
N GLU A 383 60.58 -24.43 -0.82
CA GLU A 383 60.98 -24.81 0.54
C GLU A 383 61.33 -23.57 1.37
N GLU A 384 61.94 -22.55 0.75
CA GLU A 384 62.13 -21.23 1.37
C GLU A 384 60.77 -20.57 1.72
N LEU A 385 59.83 -20.54 0.77
CA LEU A 385 58.52 -19.89 0.94
C LEU A 385 57.67 -20.51 2.06
N ARG A 386 57.76 -21.84 2.26
CA ARG A 386 57.07 -22.52 3.37
C ARG A 386 57.68 -22.18 4.74
N ALA A 387 58.98 -21.86 4.79
CA ALA A 387 59.66 -21.45 6.01
C ALA A 387 59.42 -19.97 6.38
N GLU A 388 59.14 -19.09 5.41
CA GLU A 388 58.84 -17.66 5.64
C GLU A 388 57.53 -17.44 6.41
N ALA A 389 56.51 -18.28 6.19
CA ALA A 389 55.16 -18.07 6.73
C ALA A 389 54.48 -19.38 7.18
N PRO A 390 54.98 -20.06 8.23
CA PRO A 390 54.48 -21.37 8.67
C PRO A 390 52.96 -21.37 8.98
N ASP A 391 52.43 -20.26 9.50
CA ASP A 391 51.00 -20.09 9.85
C ASP A 391 50.07 -20.00 8.62
N LEU A 392 50.62 -19.83 7.41
CA LEU A 392 49.89 -19.80 6.13
C LEU A 392 50.26 -20.97 5.21
N ALA A 393 51.43 -21.57 5.42
CA ALA A 393 51.99 -22.66 4.62
C ALA A 393 51.20 -24.00 4.69
N TRP A 394 50.15 -24.07 5.52
CA TRP A 394 49.19 -25.17 5.51
C TRP A 394 48.29 -25.18 4.26
N MET A 395 48.13 -24.04 3.58
CA MET A 395 47.34 -23.92 2.36
C MET A 395 48.12 -24.53 1.17
N PRO A 396 47.60 -25.54 0.45
CA PRO A 396 48.33 -26.14 -0.66
C PRO A 396 48.48 -25.19 -1.87
N VAL A 397 49.63 -25.24 -2.54
CA VAL A 397 50.03 -24.33 -3.63
C VAL A 397 49.81 -24.98 -5.00
N ARG A 398 49.24 -24.25 -5.96
CA ARG A 398 49.03 -24.71 -7.36
C ARG A 398 49.09 -23.52 -8.34
N PRO A 399 49.63 -23.66 -9.57
CA PRO A 399 49.67 -22.57 -10.55
C PRO A 399 48.28 -22.03 -10.92
N ASP A 400 47.33 -22.91 -11.21
CA ASP A 400 46.01 -22.54 -11.73
C ASP A 400 45.00 -22.21 -10.61
N LEU A 401 45.37 -21.33 -9.68
CA LEU A 401 44.47 -20.88 -8.60
C LEU A 401 43.68 -19.62 -9.02
N PRO A 402 42.34 -19.60 -8.90
CA PRO A 402 41.54 -18.43 -9.25
C PRO A 402 41.87 -17.18 -8.39
N PRO A 403 41.55 -15.98 -8.90
CA PRO A 403 41.90 -14.69 -8.27
C PRO A 403 41.19 -14.40 -6.93
N GLY A 404 40.29 -15.27 -6.49
CA GLY A 404 39.77 -15.35 -5.14
C GLY A 404 39.54 -16.81 -4.74
N PRO A 405 39.38 -17.12 -3.45
CA PRO A 405 38.94 -18.44 -3.04
C PRO A 405 37.52 -18.73 -3.60
N PRO A 406 37.19 -19.99 -3.90
CA PRO A 406 35.89 -20.38 -4.47
C PRO A 406 34.70 -20.17 -3.52
N ILE A 407 35.02 -19.99 -2.22
CA ILE A 407 34.10 -19.64 -1.15
C ILE A 407 34.73 -18.51 -0.34
N SER A 408 33.93 -17.55 0.12
CA SER A 408 34.42 -16.43 0.93
C SER A 408 34.94 -16.88 2.31
N ARG A 409 35.63 -16.01 3.06
CA ARG A 409 35.99 -16.28 4.47
C ARG A 409 34.79 -16.65 5.34
N ALA A 410 33.65 -15.98 5.14
CA ALA A 410 32.42 -16.26 5.88
C ALA A 410 31.92 -17.67 5.55
N GLU A 411 31.83 -18.01 4.26
CA GLU A 411 31.46 -19.34 3.78
C GLU A 411 32.47 -20.43 4.17
N ALA A 412 33.75 -20.11 4.31
CA ALA A 412 34.77 -21.03 4.82
C ALA A 412 34.67 -21.25 6.33
N THR A 413 34.21 -20.24 7.08
CA THR A 413 33.94 -20.35 8.51
C THR A 413 32.69 -21.19 8.73
N GLU A 414 31.64 -20.90 7.96
CA GLU A 414 30.42 -21.70 7.82
C GLU A 414 30.78 -23.16 7.50
N LEU A 415 31.57 -23.43 6.44
CA LEU A 415 31.96 -24.78 6.04
C LEU A 415 32.77 -25.52 7.13
N VAL A 416 33.68 -24.86 7.85
CA VAL A 416 34.42 -25.51 8.96
C VAL A 416 33.49 -25.88 10.11
N VAL A 417 32.58 -25.00 10.50
CA VAL A 417 31.58 -25.29 11.55
C VAL A 417 30.65 -26.42 11.09
N LEU A 418 30.16 -26.35 9.85
CA LEU A 418 29.32 -27.39 9.26
C LEU A 418 30.04 -28.75 9.21
N LEU A 419 31.32 -28.81 8.84
CA LEU A 419 32.09 -30.07 8.85
C LEU A 419 32.30 -30.59 10.28
N ALA A 420 32.67 -29.73 11.22
CA ALA A 420 32.89 -30.12 12.62
C ALA A 420 31.61 -30.59 13.34
N GLU A 421 30.44 -30.05 12.94
CA GLU A 421 29.12 -30.45 13.42
C GLU A 421 28.47 -31.55 12.55
N GLU A 422 29.22 -32.19 11.62
CA GLU A 422 28.66 -33.28 10.80
C GLU A 422 28.41 -34.54 11.65
N THR A 423 27.12 -34.84 11.85
CA THR A 423 26.67 -36.10 12.44
C THR A 423 26.19 -37.06 11.35
N ALA A 424 26.23 -38.37 11.63
CA ALA A 424 25.71 -39.39 10.73
C ALA A 424 24.19 -39.19 10.48
N GLU A 425 23.48 -38.72 11.50
CA GLU A 425 22.07 -38.35 11.46
C GLU A 425 21.82 -37.18 10.51
N ARG A 426 22.58 -36.07 10.64
CA ARG A 426 22.48 -34.89 9.77
C ARG A 426 22.79 -35.25 8.32
N LYS A 427 23.81 -36.08 8.10
CA LYS A 427 24.20 -36.61 6.79
C LYS A 427 23.11 -37.51 6.18
N ALA A 428 22.40 -38.29 6.99
CA ALA A 428 21.29 -39.12 6.52
C ALA A 428 20.05 -38.29 6.10
N ARG A 429 19.92 -37.03 6.54
CA ARG A 429 18.79 -36.15 6.14
C ARG A 429 18.77 -35.82 4.64
N THR A 430 19.91 -35.82 3.94
CA THR A 430 19.93 -35.52 2.48
C THR A 430 19.31 -36.64 1.64
N ALA A 431 19.31 -37.88 2.15
CA ALA A 431 18.62 -39.02 1.56
C ALA A 431 17.11 -39.06 1.86
N GLN A 432 16.62 -38.23 2.80
CA GLN A 432 15.20 -38.12 3.13
C GLN A 432 14.50 -37.15 2.16
N ARG A 433 13.22 -37.40 1.89
CA ARG A 433 12.36 -36.50 1.09
C ARG A 433 12.29 -35.14 1.77
N ASP A 434 12.47 -34.09 0.97
CA ASP A 434 12.27 -32.72 1.42
C ASP A 434 10.78 -32.46 1.66
N VAL A 435 10.35 -32.50 2.92
CA VAL A 435 9.00 -32.16 3.34
C VAL A 435 9.03 -30.75 3.92
N ASP A 436 8.12 -29.88 3.48
CA ASP A 436 7.96 -28.54 4.02
C ASP A 436 6.98 -28.57 5.21
N PRO A 437 7.39 -28.17 6.43
CA PRO A 437 6.47 -27.96 7.54
C PRO A 437 5.37 -26.93 7.23
N GLY A 438 5.63 -25.97 6.34
CA GLY A 438 4.64 -24.97 5.89
C GLY A 438 3.54 -25.55 4.99
N ALA A 439 3.81 -26.66 4.31
CA ALA A 439 2.81 -27.41 3.55
C ALA A 439 1.96 -28.36 4.43
N LEU A 440 2.28 -28.48 5.72
CA LEU A 440 1.50 -29.25 6.69
C LEU A 440 0.55 -28.34 7.49
N PRO A 441 -0.60 -28.86 7.96
CA PRO A 441 -1.55 -28.10 8.76
C PRO A 441 -0.91 -27.53 10.02
N SER A 442 -1.14 -26.26 10.33
CA SER A 442 -0.47 -25.59 11.46
C SER A 442 -0.80 -26.23 12.82
N ALA A 443 0.13 -26.14 13.77
CA ALA A 443 -0.08 -26.67 15.12
C ALA A 443 -1.28 -26.03 15.85
N ALA A 444 -1.60 -24.77 15.53
CA ALA A 444 -2.78 -24.07 16.06
C ALA A 444 -4.09 -24.60 15.45
N TYR A 445 -4.08 -24.91 14.15
CA TYR A 445 -5.23 -25.49 13.46
C TYR A 445 -5.55 -26.90 13.98
N VAL A 446 -4.55 -27.80 14.05
CA VAL A 446 -4.74 -29.17 14.57
C VAL A 446 -5.13 -29.16 16.05
N ARG A 447 -4.59 -28.23 16.84
CA ARG A 447 -5.04 -28.01 18.23
C ARG A 447 -6.52 -27.64 18.28
N THR A 448 -6.97 -26.68 17.48
CA THR A 448 -8.37 -26.27 17.42
C THR A 448 -9.28 -27.46 17.05
N LEU A 449 -8.87 -28.32 16.11
CA LEU A 449 -9.65 -29.52 15.76
C LEU A 449 -9.75 -30.53 16.90
N ILE A 450 -8.65 -30.80 17.63
CA ILE A 450 -8.67 -31.71 18.78
C ILE A 450 -9.44 -31.11 19.97
N GLU A 451 -9.29 -29.80 20.23
CA GLU A 451 -10.04 -29.09 21.28
C GLU A 451 -11.53 -29.00 20.95
N THR A 452 -11.92 -28.91 19.67
CA THR A 452 -13.33 -28.96 19.27
C THR A 452 -13.91 -30.38 19.28
N GLU A 453 -13.16 -31.42 18.86
CA GLU A 453 -13.52 -32.85 19.02
C GLU A 453 -13.79 -33.17 20.49
N SER A 454 -12.84 -32.85 21.38
CA SER A 454 -12.94 -33.11 22.83
C SER A 454 -14.01 -32.27 23.53
N ALA A 455 -14.12 -30.97 23.25
CA ALA A 455 -15.19 -30.14 23.82
C ALA A 455 -16.59 -30.53 23.32
N ALA A 456 -16.70 -31.12 22.12
CA ALA A 456 -17.95 -31.72 21.64
C ALA A 456 -18.21 -33.07 22.33
N ALA A 457 -17.19 -33.91 22.51
CA ALA A 457 -17.29 -35.20 23.16
C ALA A 457 -17.75 -35.06 24.62
N GLU A 458 -17.14 -34.16 25.39
CA GLU A 458 -17.55 -33.89 26.77
C GLU A 458 -19.00 -33.39 26.87
N ARG A 459 -19.46 -32.55 25.93
CA ARG A 459 -20.85 -32.05 25.91
C ARG A 459 -21.84 -33.17 25.61
N ALA A 460 -21.50 -34.03 24.65
CA ALA A 460 -22.28 -35.19 24.28
C ALA A 460 -22.35 -36.22 25.43
N GLU A 461 -21.24 -36.50 26.11
CA GLU A 461 -21.15 -37.45 27.23
C GLU A 461 -21.90 -36.94 28.47
N ARG A 462 -21.65 -35.70 28.90
CA ARG A 462 -22.30 -35.09 30.09
C ARG A 462 -23.82 -35.00 29.98
N SER A 463 -24.35 -35.10 28.76
CA SER A 463 -25.78 -34.90 28.46
C SER A 463 -26.40 -36.12 27.76
N GLU A 464 -25.72 -37.28 27.72
CA GLU A 464 -26.23 -38.43 26.99
C GLU A 464 -27.49 -39.01 27.63
N THR A 465 -28.53 -39.15 26.82
CA THR A 465 -29.79 -39.83 27.17
C THR A 465 -30.02 -41.00 26.20
N ASP A 466 -30.82 -41.97 26.60
CA ASP A 466 -31.17 -43.09 25.72
C ASP A 466 -31.89 -42.63 24.43
N LEU A 467 -32.66 -41.53 24.52
CA LEU A 467 -33.29 -40.90 23.35
C LEU A 467 -32.26 -40.21 22.44
N SER A 468 -31.28 -39.47 23.00
CA SER A 468 -30.26 -38.82 22.18
C SER A 468 -29.35 -39.81 21.47
N ARG A 469 -29.08 -40.99 22.07
CA ARG A 469 -28.35 -42.07 21.41
C ARG A 469 -29.11 -42.63 20.20
N ARG A 470 -30.38 -43.04 20.40
CA ARG A 470 -31.24 -43.55 19.31
C ARG A 470 -31.44 -42.52 18.19
N LEU A 471 -31.55 -41.23 18.53
CA LEU A 471 -31.62 -40.14 17.55
C LEU A 471 -30.31 -40.06 16.74
N ARG A 472 -29.14 -40.09 17.40
CA ARG A 472 -27.80 -40.05 16.77
C ARG A 472 -27.55 -41.24 15.82
N ASP A 473 -28.12 -42.40 16.13
CA ASP A 473 -28.07 -43.61 15.28
C ASP A 473 -29.01 -43.54 14.04
N THR A 474 -29.75 -42.44 13.86
CA THR A 474 -30.67 -42.24 12.73
C THR A 474 -30.07 -41.34 11.64
N ASP A 475 -30.67 -41.36 10.44
CA ASP A 475 -30.23 -40.62 9.26
C ASP A 475 -30.05 -39.10 9.49
N VAL A 476 -28.95 -38.54 8.96
CA VAL A 476 -28.58 -37.12 9.13
C VAL A 476 -29.62 -36.17 8.52
N THR A 477 -30.28 -36.56 7.42
CA THR A 477 -31.34 -35.75 6.80
C THR A 477 -32.61 -35.71 7.66
N LEU A 478 -32.88 -36.78 8.42
CA LEU A 478 -33.96 -36.77 9.42
C LEU A 478 -33.62 -35.83 10.57
N LEU A 479 -32.41 -35.92 11.11
CA LEU A 479 -31.97 -35.07 12.23
C LEU A 479 -32.00 -33.58 11.86
N ALA A 480 -31.55 -33.21 10.66
CA ALA A 480 -31.62 -31.83 10.17
C ALA A 480 -33.09 -31.33 10.04
N ARG A 481 -34.02 -32.19 9.61
CA ARG A 481 -35.45 -31.82 9.52
C ARG A 481 -36.11 -31.72 10.90
N LEU A 482 -35.77 -32.61 11.82
CA LEU A 482 -36.20 -32.54 13.23
C LEU A 482 -35.67 -31.25 13.90
N ASP A 483 -34.43 -30.84 13.61
CA ASP A 483 -33.84 -29.60 14.13
C ASP A 483 -34.52 -28.34 13.57
N GLY A 484 -34.80 -28.33 12.27
CA GLY A 484 -35.58 -27.25 11.64
C GLY A 484 -36.95 -27.08 12.31
N ASN A 485 -37.68 -28.17 12.53
CA ASN A 485 -38.97 -28.14 13.22
C ASN A 485 -38.83 -27.71 14.69
N ALA A 486 -37.84 -28.24 15.42
CA ALA A 486 -37.58 -27.86 16.81
C ALA A 486 -37.21 -26.38 16.94
N SER A 487 -36.47 -25.84 15.97
CA SER A 487 -36.08 -24.42 15.89
C SER A 487 -37.26 -23.48 15.63
N VAL A 488 -38.20 -23.86 14.77
CA VAL A 488 -39.46 -23.11 14.55
C VAL A 488 -40.27 -23.02 15.85
N VAL A 489 -40.47 -24.14 16.54
CA VAL A 489 -41.22 -24.16 17.81
C VAL A 489 -40.46 -23.41 18.92
N ALA A 490 -39.13 -23.55 18.99
CA ALA A 490 -38.32 -22.80 19.94
C ALA A 490 -38.42 -21.29 19.71
N ALA A 491 -38.38 -20.81 18.47
CA ALA A 491 -38.56 -19.39 18.14
C ALA A 491 -39.94 -18.88 18.58
N ALA A 492 -41.01 -19.62 18.28
CA ALA A 492 -42.36 -19.26 18.73
C ALA A 492 -42.49 -19.22 20.26
N LEU A 493 -41.87 -20.16 20.98
CA LEU A 493 -41.87 -20.15 22.46
C LEU A 493 -41.09 -18.96 23.03
N ARG A 494 -39.94 -18.58 22.44
CA ARG A 494 -39.19 -17.36 22.83
C ARG A 494 -40.03 -16.10 22.63
N ASP A 495 -40.64 -15.93 21.45
CA ASP A 495 -41.54 -14.80 21.14
C ASP A 495 -42.73 -14.68 22.12
N LEU A 496 -43.17 -15.80 22.68
CA LEU A 496 -44.28 -15.87 23.64
C LEU A 496 -43.84 -15.65 25.10
N GLY A 497 -42.54 -15.55 25.37
CA GLY A 497 -41.95 -15.45 26.70
C GLY A 497 -41.88 -16.78 27.47
N LEU A 498 -41.91 -17.91 26.76
CA LEU A 498 -41.96 -19.27 27.31
C LEU A 498 -40.60 -19.98 27.15
N GLU A 499 -39.55 -19.35 27.65
CA GLU A 499 -38.20 -19.91 27.62
C GLU A 499 -37.95 -20.89 28.78
N GLY A 500 -36.84 -21.65 28.70
CA GLY A 500 -36.39 -22.53 29.77
C GLY A 500 -37.25 -23.78 29.99
N HIS A 501 -37.24 -24.29 31.22
CA HIS A 501 -37.93 -25.52 31.61
C HIS A 501 -39.43 -25.28 31.88
N PRO A 502 -40.36 -26.03 31.28
CA PRO A 502 -41.81 -25.79 31.40
C PRO A 502 -42.39 -25.80 32.82
N GLY A 503 -41.70 -26.41 33.78
CA GLY A 503 -42.08 -26.35 35.20
C GLY A 503 -42.04 -24.96 35.82
N GLY A 504 -41.39 -23.98 35.19
CA GLY A 504 -41.40 -22.57 35.60
C GLY A 504 -42.47 -21.71 34.91
N TRP A 505 -43.23 -22.27 33.97
CA TRP A 505 -44.20 -21.50 33.19
C TRP A 505 -45.49 -21.22 33.96
N ASN A 506 -46.08 -20.04 33.76
CA ASN A 506 -47.36 -19.70 34.34
C ASN A 506 -48.49 -20.54 33.71
N THR A 507 -49.06 -21.47 34.47
CA THR A 507 -50.16 -22.35 34.02
C THR A 507 -51.46 -21.62 33.68
N ALA A 508 -51.62 -20.36 34.11
CA ALA A 508 -52.73 -19.50 33.73
C ALA A 508 -52.48 -18.70 32.43
N ASP A 509 -51.28 -18.79 31.83
CA ASP A 509 -51.00 -18.14 30.55
C ASP A 509 -51.70 -18.88 29.40
N LEU A 510 -52.41 -18.11 28.55
CA LEU A 510 -53.07 -18.60 27.35
C LEU A 510 -52.15 -19.40 26.42
N ALA A 511 -50.88 -18.99 26.28
CA ALA A 511 -49.92 -19.62 25.38
C ALA A 511 -49.49 -21.00 25.89
N VAL A 512 -49.27 -21.12 27.21
CA VAL A 512 -48.98 -22.40 27.88
C VAL A 512 -50.16 -23.36 27.73
N ARG A 513 -51.37 -22.87 27.97
CA ARG A 513 -52.60 -23.66 27.86
C ARG A 513 -52.84 -24.14 26.42
N ALA A 514 -52.71 -23.25 25.45
CA ALA A 514 -52.90 -23.56 24.03
C ALA A 514 -51.81 -24.51 23.51
N PHE A 515 -50.54 -24.34 23.90
CA PHE A 515 -49.46 -25.25 23.47
C PHE A 515 -49.61 -26.63 24.10
N GLY A 516 -49.97 -26.70 25.39
CA GLY A 516 -50.25 -27.96 26.07
C GLY A 516 -51.50 -28.68 25.52
N ASP A 517 -52.51 -27.94 25.05
CA ASP A 517 -53.67 -28.52 24.35
C ASP A 517 -53.30 -28.97 22.91
N ALA A 518 -52.46 -28.23 22.18
CA ALA A 518 -51.96 -28.62 20.85
C ALA A 518 -51.07 -29.88 20.89
N LEU A 519 -50.12 -29.95 21.84
CA LEU A 519 -49.29 -31.14 22.04
C LEU A 519 -50.15 -32.39 22.31
N ALA A 520 -51.16 -32.26 23.17
CA ALA A 520 -52.07 -33.36 23.50
C ALA A 520 -53.25 -33.58 22.53
N GLY A 521 -53.33 -32.84 21.41
CA GLY A 521 -54.46 -32.92 20.47
C GLY A 521 -55.83 -32.56 21.07
N ARG A 522 -55.87 -31.80 22.18
CA ARG A 522 -57.10 -31.45 22.90
C ARG A 522 -57.74 -30.19 22.32
N ARG A 523 -59.08 -30.20 22.25
CA ARG A 523 -59.92 -29.04 21.89
C ARG A 523 -59.56 -28.34 20.55
N PRO A 524 -59.10 -29.03 19.48
CA PRO A 524 -58.60 -28.35 18.27
C PRO A 524 -59.65 -27.42 17.64
N LEU A 525 -60.89 -27.89 17.50
CA LEU A 525 -62.01 -27.11 16.95
C LEU A 525 -62.32 -25.83 17.75
N ILE A 526 -62.04 -25.81 19.05
CA ILE A 526 -62.23 -24.62 19.89
C ILE A 526 -61.14 -23.61 19.56
N TRP A 527 -59.87 -24.03 19.50
CA TRP A 527 -58.75 -23.15 19.15
C TRP A 527 -58.83 -22.61 17.73
N THR A 528 -59.29 -23.41 16.75
CA THR A 528 -59.60 -22.93 15.39
C THR A 528 -60.65 -21.82 15.43
N ARG A 529 -61.75 -22.02 16.16
CA ARG A 529 -62.82 -21.02 16.30
C ARG A 529 -62.36 -19.74 17.01
N VAL A 530 -61.43 -19.84 17.96
CA VAL A 530 -60.78 -18.66 18.57
C VAL A 530 -59.94 -17.91 17.52
N ALA A 531 -59.15 -18.62 16.72
CA ALA A 531 -58.31 -18.02 15.68
C ALA A 531 -59.13 -17.30 14.59
N GLU A 532 -60.25 -17.88 14.15
CA GLU A 532 -61.19 -17.27 13.18
C GLU A 532 -61.73 -15.91 13.66
N MET A 533 -61.89 -15.73 14.98
CA MET A 533 -62.37 -14.48 15.59
C MET A 533 -61.33 -13.35 15.58
N ALA A 534 -60.06 -13.59 15.24
CA ALA A 534 -59.01 -12.58 15.23
C ALA A 534 -59.32 -11.40 14.28
N SER A 535 -60.07 -11.65 13.20
CA SER A 535 -60.58 -10.61 12.30
C SER A 535 -61.54 -9.64 12.99
N ARG A 536 -62.47 -10.15 13.81
CA ARG A 536 -63.41 -9.34 14.61
C ARG A 536 -62.71 -8.58 15.73
N ALA A 537 -61.67 -9.16 16.34
CA ALA A 537 -60.85 -8.47 17.32
C ALA A 537 -60.12 -7.26 16.71
N ARG A 538 -59.50 -7.42 15.53
CA ARG A 538 -58.86 -6.31 14.79
C ARG A 538 -59.87 -5.25 14.32
N TRP A 539 -61.06 -5.66 13.85
CA TRP A 539 -62.13 -4.72 13.51
C TRP A 539 -62.56 -3.89 14.72
N ALA A 540 -62.74 -4.51 15.89
CA ALA A 540 -63.13 -3.80 17.11
C ALA A 540 -62.05 -2.81 17.56
N ASP A 541 -60.77 -3.13 17.36
CA ASP A 541 -59.63 -2.26 17.68
C ASP A 541 -59.61 -1.01 16.81
N GLN A 542 -59.82 -1.19 15.50
CA GLN A 542 -59.97 -0.08 14.55
C GLN A 542 -61.20 0.77 14.85
N ALA A 543 -62.34 0.15 15.20
CA ALA A 543 -63.57 0.84 15.56
C ALA A 543 -63.41 1.67 16.86
N VAL A 544 -62.71 1.14 17.87
CA VAL A 544 -62.33 1.89 19.08
C VAL A 544 -61.39 3.05 18.74
N ALA A 545 -60.37 2.82 17.92
CA ALA A 545 -59.40 3.85 17.51
C ALA A 545 -60.05 4.99 16.69
N GLN A 546 -61.14 4.72 15.98
CA GLN A 546 -61.93 5.74 15.27
C GLN A 546 -62.88 6.53 16.20
N ALA A 547 -63.28 5.95 17.34
CA ALA A 547 -64.17 6.58 18.32
C ALA A 547 -63.44 7.26 19.49
N THR A 548 -62.09 7.33 19.47
CA THR A 548 -61.30 7.91 20.57
C THR A 548 -61.64 9.38 20.82
N GLY A 549 -61.84 9.72 22.09
CA GLY A 549 -62.18 11.08 22.55
C GLY A 549 -63.64 11.24 22.99
N HIS A 550 -64.52 10.30 22.62
CA HIS A 550 -65.94 10.31 22.97
C HIS A 550 -66.29 9.24 24.01
N ARG A 551 -67.13 9.59 24.99
CA ARG A 551 -67.62 8.69 26.03
C ARG A 551 -69.09 8.37 25.80
N VAL A 552 -69.40 7.09 25.54
CA VAL A 552 -70.77 6.58 25.44
C VAL A 552 -71.20 5.93 26.76
N ASP A 553 -72.14 6.57 27.45
CA ASP A 553 -72.76 6.06 28.68
C ASP A 553 -74.05 5.28 28.37
N LEU A 554 -74.15 4.07 28.91
CA LEU A 554 -75.24 3.10 28.70
C LEU A 554 -75.71 2.55 30.06
N PRO A 555 -77.01 2.16 30.19
CA PRO A 555 -77.48 1.46 31.38
C PRO A 555 -76.94 0.02 31.41
N ALA A 556 -76.76 -0.54 32.61
CA ALA A 556 -76.13 -1.86 32.80
C ALA A 556 -76.86 -3.00 32.04
N ASP A 557 -78.19 -3.01 32.12
CA ASP A 557 -79.05 -4.06 31.54
C ASP A 557 -79.53 -3.71 30.11
N ALA A 558 -78.75 -2.94 29.36
CA ALA A 558 -79.06 -2.56 27.99
C ALA A 558 -79.14 -3.77 27.02
N ASP A 559 -80.23 -3.91 26.28
CA ASP A 559 -80.26 -4.74 25.07
C ASP A 559 -79.45 -4.04 23.96
N LEU A 560 -78.16 -4.37 23.92
CA LEU A 560 -77.22 -3.81 22.95
C LEU A 560 -77.64 -4.04 21.50
N ARG A 561 -78.34 -5.15 21.18
CA ARG A 561 -78.75 -5.46 19.80
C ARG A 561 -79.95 -4.63 19.37
N ALA A 562 -80.96 -4.52 20.23
CA ALA A 562 -82.11 -3.65 19.97
C ALA A 562 -81.67 -2.17 19.86
N LEU A 563 -80.76 -1.72 20.74
CA LEU A 563 -80.21 -0.37 20.67
C LEU A 563 -79.34 -0.15 19.43
N ALA A 564 -78.52 -1.12 19.01
CA ALA A 564 -77.68 -0.97 17.81
C ALA A 564 -78.52 -0.86 16.53
N ALA A 565 -79.60 -1.66 16.41
CA ALA A 565 -80.56 -1.56 15.33
C ALA A 565 -81.28 -0.19 15.34
N ALA A 566 -81.78 0.23 16.49
CA ALA A 566 -82.46 1.52 16.63
C ALA A 566 -81.54 2.73 16.34
N ALA A 567 -80.25 2.64 16.68
CA ALA A 567 -79.24 3.64 16.31
C ALA A 567 -79.05 3.73 14.79
N HIS A 568 -78.93 2.57 14.13
CA HIS A 568 -78.77 2.45 12.68
C HIS A 568 -79.97 3.01 11.92
N ASP A 569 -81.19 2.56 12.27
CA ASP A 569 -82.43 2.98 11.62
C ASP A 569 -82.68 4.49 11.76
N LEU A 570 -82.35 5.06 12.93
CA LEU A 570 -82.44 6.51 13.15
C LEU A 570 -81.35 7.27 12.38
N ARG A 571 -80.10 6.78 12.36
CA ARG A 571 -79.00 7.37 11.59
C ARG A 571 -79.31 7.42 10.10
N ALA A 572 -79.83 6.32 9.54
CA ALA A 572 -80.30 6.26 8.15
C ALA A 572 -81.42 7.28 7.89
N TYR A 573 -82.45 7.31 8.74
CA TYR A 573 -83.56 8.27 8.61
C TYR A 573 -83.10 9.74 8.62
N LEU A 574 -82.11 10.10 9.45
CA LEU A 574 -81.58 11.47 9.51
C LEU A 574 -80.63 11.78 8.35
N ALA A 575 -79.87 10.80 7.86
CA ALA A 575 -79.01 10.96 6.67
C ALA A 575 -79.83 11.21 5.39
N ASP A 576 -81.00 10.57 5.26
CA ASP A 576 -81.96 10.75 4.15
C ASP A 576 -82.75 12.08 4.23
N GLY A 577 -82.32 13.05 5.05
CA GLY A 577 -82.97 14.35 5.22
C GLY A 577 -84.18 14.34 6.16
N GLY A 578 -84.37 13.27 6.93
CA GLY A 578 -85.37 13.22 8.00
C GLY A 578 -85.05 14.18 9.15
N ALA A 579 -86.08 14.69 9.81
CA ALA A 579 -85.95 15.61 10.94
C ALA A 579 -86.68 15.08 12.18
N LEU A 580 -86.08 15.26 13.36
CA LEU A 580 -86.67 14.86 14.65
C LEU A 580 -87.90 15.72 14.97
N LYS A 581 -89.10 15.13 14.90
CA LYS A 581 -90.37 15.84 15.14
C LYS A 581 -90.85 15.67 16.57
N ARG A 582 -91.62 16.64 17.07
CA ARG A 582 -92.30 16.61 18.38
C ARG A 582 -93.79 16.28 18.21
N GLY A 583 -94.40 15.67 19.22
CA GLY A 583 -95.82 15.26 19.19
C GLY A 583 -96.11 14.03 18.32
N PRO A 584 -97.35 13.82 17.86
CA PRO A 584 -97.77 12.61 17.13
C PRO A 584 -97.18 12.46 15.71
N LEU A 585 -96.31 13.38 15.27
CA LEU A 585 -95.73 13.43 13.93
C LEU A 585 -94.34 12.76 13.83
N ARG A 586 -93.95 11.94 14.81
CA ARG A 586 -92.68 11.20 14.84
C ARG A 586 -92.62 10.08 13.80
N SER A 587 -91.48 9.92 13.12
CA SER A 587 -91.25 8.81 12.17
C SER A 587 -91.27 7.45 12.88
N ALA A 588 -91.35 6.34 12.12
CA ALA A 588 -91.25 5.00 12.69
C ALA A 588 -89.88 4.78 13.37
N ALA A 589 -88.78 5.12 12.67
CA ALA A 589 -87.43 5.07 13.20
C ALA A 589 -87.26 5.92 14.48
N GLN A 590 -87.80 7.15 14.53
CA GLN A 590 -87.74 7.99 15.73
C GLN A 590 -88.52 7.40 16.91
N ARG A 591 -89.61 6.66 16.68
CA ARG A 591 -90.35 5.94 17.73
C ARG A 591 -89.60 4.69 18.21
N GLN A 592 -88.96 3.95 17.31
CA GLN A 592 -88.14 2.78 17.64
C GLN A 592 -86.86 3.18 18.41
N ALA A 593 -86.28 4.34 18.11
CA ALA A 593 -85.13 4.89 18.81
C ALA A 593 -85.46 5.75 20.05
N GLU A 594 -86.74 5.87 20.43
CA GLU A 594 -87.13 6.63 21.62
C GLU A 594 -86.49 6.09 22.93
N PRO A 595 -86.37 4.76 23.17
CA PRO A 595 -85.61 4.23 24.30
C PRO A 595 -84.11 4.57 24.26
N LEU A 596 -83.51 4.61 23.06
CA LEU A 596 -82.11 4.97 22.88
C LEU A 596 -81.87 6.45 23.22
N LEU A 597 -82.68 7.35 22.63
CA LEU A 597 -82.60 8.79 22.87
C LEU A 597 -82.85 9.16 24.34
N ALA A 598 -83.72 8.40 25.01
CA ALA A 598 -84.01 8.59 26.43
C ALA A 598 -82.81 8.27 27.34
N VAL A 599 -82.11 7.15 27.13
CA VAL A 599 -81.15 6.62 28.11
C VAL A 599 -79.68 6.72 27.71
N VAL A 600 -79.35 6.68 26.41
CA VAL A 600 -77.95 6.75 25.93
C VAL A 600 -77.44 8.19 25.92
N ARG A 601 -76.19 8.41 26.35
CA ARG A 601 -75.50 9.71 26.24
C ARG A 601 -74.14 9.56 25.58
N VAL A 602 -73.77 10.54 24.76
CA VAL A 602 -72.42 10.74 24.22
C VAL A 602 -71.90 12.05 24.79
N ASP A 603 -70.84 12.00 25.59
CA ASP A 603 -70.26 13.17 26.28
C ASP A 603 -71.29 14.00 27.08
N GLY A 604 -72.31 13.32 27.62
CA GLY A 604 -73.43 13.93 28.35
C GLY A 604 -74.61 14.42 27.48
N ALA A 605 -74.48 14.45 26.16
CA ALA A 605 -75.54 14.83 25.21
C ALA A 605 -76.35 13.61 24.72
N SER A 606 -77.64 13.80 24.39
CA SER A 606 -78.42 12.79 23.68
C SER A 606 -77.97 12.69 22.21
N PRO A 607 -77.85 11.48 21.62
CA PRO A 607 -77.37 11.30 20.25
C PRO A 607 -78.45 11.67 19.22
N THR A 608 -78.54 12.95 18.86
CA THR A 608 -79.58 13.49 17.97
C THR A 608 -79.12 13.81 16.55
N THR A 609 -77.85 13.57 16.22
CA THR A 609 -77.27 13.77 14.87
C THR A 609 -76.78 12.44 14.30
N PRO A 610 -76.63 12.30 12.97
CA PRO A 610 -76.07 11.09 12.34
C PRO A 610 -74.71 10.70 12.93
N GLU A 611 -73.84 11.66 13.20
CA GLU A 611 -72.47 11.45 13.69
C GLU A 611 -72.45 10.92 15.13
N LEU A 612 -73.31 11.47 16.00
CA LEU A 612 -73.46 10.97 17.38
C LEU A 612 -74.12 9.58 17.42
N LEU A 613 -75.04 9.30 16.50
CA LEU A 613 -75.66 7.98 16.37
C LEU A 613 -74.68 6.94 15.81
N ASP A 614 -73.76 7.33 14.94
CA ASP A 614 -72.67 6.48 14.46
C ASP A 614 -71.68 6.09 15.56
N LEU A 615 -71.29 7.04 16.42
CA LEU A 615 -70.48 6.74 17.59
C LEU A 615 -71.17 5.75 18.54
N VAL A 616 -72.48 5.93 18.78
CA VAL A 616 -73.28 5.00 19.60
C VAL A 616 -73.41 3.63 18.94
N HIS A 617 -73.72 3.57 17.64
CA HIS A 617 -73.84 2.31 16.91
C HIS A 617 -72.51 1.54 16.92
N THR A 618 -71.39 2.24 16.73
CA THR A 618 -70.04 1.67 16.75
C THR A 618 -69.67 1.14 18.13
N ASP A 619 -69.88 1.90 19.21
CA ASP A 619 -69.64 1.43 20.59
C ASP A 619 -70.51 0.22 20.96
N LEU A 620 -71.79 0.22 20.56
CA LEU A 620 -72.68 -0.92 20.79
C LEU A 620 -72.21 -2.18 20.06
N LEU A 621 -71.78 -2.08 18.80
CA LEU A 621 -71.20 -3.19 18.05
C LEU A 621 -69.88 -3.67 18.68
N VAL A 622 -68.99 -2.76 19.09
CA VAL A 622 -67.75 -3.11 19.81
C VAL A 622 -68.06 -3.89 21.10
N ARG A 623 -69.06 -3.47 21.89
CA ARG A 623 -69.47 -4.20 23.11
C ARG A 623 -70.10 -5.56 22.81
N ILE A 624 -70.86 -5.69 21.72
CA ILE A 624 -71.37 -6.99 21.25
C ILE A 624 -70.20 -7.91 20.86
N THR A 625 -69.24 -7.42 20.05
CA THR A 625 -68.04 -8.17 19.68
C THR A 625 -67.21 -8.56 20.90
N CYS A 626 -67.06 -7.69 21.91
CA CYS A 626 -66.39 -8.05 23.17
C CYS A 626 -67.09 -9.21 23.90
N ARG A 627 -68.43 -9.30 23.88
CA ARG A 627 -69.18 -10.43 24.45
C ARG A 627 -68.97 -11.72 23.64
N GLU A 628 -68.92 -11.63 22.32
CA GLU A 628 -68.64 -12.78 21.42
C GLU A 628 -67.21 -13.30 21.60
N LEU A 629 -66.22 -12.41 21.64
CA LEU A 629 -64.82 -12.76 21.89
C LEU A 629 -64.65 -13.39 23.28
N GLN A 630 -65.25 -12.80 24.32
CA GLN A 630 -65.25 -13.38 25.68
C GLN A 630 -65.74 -14.84 25.67
N TYR A 631 -66.91 -15.08 25.08
CA TYR A 631 -67.53 -16.41 25.03
C TYR A 631 -66.64 -17.46 24.34
N VAL A 632 -65.99 -17.09 23.23
CA VAL A 632 -65.13 -18.01 22.48
C VAL A 632 -63.82 -18.31 23.22
N TRP A 633 -63.22 -17.32 23.91
CA TRP A 633 -62.05 -17.56 24.76
C TRP A 633 -62.39 -18.34 26.04
N GLU A 634 -63.57 -18.15 26.62
CA GLU A 634 -64.02 -18.92 27.79
C GLU A 634 -64.26 -20.39 27.45
N ALA A 635 -64.75 -20.70 26.24
CA ALA A 635 -64.77 -22.08 25.73
C ALA A 635 -63.36 -22.69 25.62
N ALA A 636 -62.35 -21.88 25.30
CA ALA A 636 -60.93 -22.26 25.33
C ALA A 636 -60.32 -22.31 26.75
N GLY A 637 -61.12 -22.01 27.79
CA GLY A 637 -60.72 -22.06 29.20
C GLY A 637 -59.96 -20.83 29.69
N ILE A 638 -60.11 -19.68 29.01
CA ILE A 638 -59.47 -18.40 29.36
C ILE A 638 -60.55 -17.33 29.49
N SER A 639 -60.63 -16.67 30.64
CA SER A 639 -61.55 -15.57 30.87
C SER A 639 -60.77 -14.26 31.04
N PHE A 640 -61.29 -13.18 30.46
CA PHE A 640 -60.78 -11.82 30.61
C PHE A 640 -61.69 -11.01 31.54
N PRO A 641 -61.18 -10.01 32.29
CA PRO A 641 -62.04 -9.20 33.17
C PRO A 641 -63.10 -8.43 32.36
N ALA A 642 -64.35 -8.52 32.80
CA ALA A 642 -65.51 -8.03 32.06
C ALA A 642 -65.90 -6.58 32.40
N ASP A 643 -65.42 -6.09 33.55
CA ASP A 643 -65.62 -4.78 34.18
C ASP A 643 -64.76 -3.66 33.59
N LEU A 644 -63.74 -4.01 32.81
CA LEU A 644 -62.82 -3.08 32.16
C LEU A 644 -63.49 -2.25 31.03
N PRO A 645 -62.99 -1.04 30.74
CA PRO A 645 -63.45 -0.23 29.60
C PRO A 645 -63.33 -0.97 28.26
N PRO A 646 -64.25 -0.76 27.29
CA PRO A 646 -64.26 -1.50 26.02
C PRO A 646 -62.91 -1.46 25.29
N ALA A 647 -62.25 -0.30 25.22
CA ALA A 647 -60.94 -0.14 24.59
C ALA A 647 -59.86 -1.05 25.21
N GLU A 648 -59.81 -1.12 26.54
CA GLU A 648 -58.82 -1.91 27.29
C GLU A 648 -59.09 -3.43 27.18
N ARG A 649 -60.36 -3.81 26.98
CA ARG A 649 -60.77 -5.20 26.69
C ARG A 649 -60.41 -5.61 25.27
N VAL A 650 -60.69 -4.76 24.30
CA VAL A 650 -60.33 -4.98 22.89
C VAL A 650 -58.82 -5.14 22.74
N ALA A 651 -58.01 -4.25 23.32
CA ALA A 651 -56.55 -4.36 23.30
C ALA A 651 -56.03 -5.69 23.90
N ARG A 652 -56.64 -6.16 25.00
CA ARG A 652 -56.34 -7.50 25.58
C ARG A 652 -56.70 -8.63 24.61
N PHE A 653 -57.87 -8.58 23.98
CA PHE A 653 -58.25 -9.57 22.97
C PHE A 653 -57.31 -9.56 21.77
N VAL A 654 -56.94 -8.39 21.22
CA VAL A 654 -55.99 -8.30 20.09
C VAL A 654 -54.65 -8.93 20.48
N ARG A 655 -54.10 -8.59 21.65
CA ARG A 655 -52.85 -9.19 22.16
C ARG A 655 -52.98 -10.71 22.35
N ALA A 656 -54.11 -11.20 22.84
CA ALA A 656 -54.36 -12.63 23.01
C ALA A 656 -54.43 -13.38 21.67
N HIS A 657 -55.13 -12.86 20.66
CA HIS A 657 -55.17 -13.47 19.32
C HIS A 657 -53.81 -13.40 18.61
N ALA A 658 -53.03 -12.32 18.81
CA ALA A 658 -51.67 -12.23 18.26
C ALA A 658 -50.73 -13.30 18.85
N ARG A 659 -50.79 -13.53 20.18
CA ARG A 659 -50.06 -14.61 20.84
C ARG A 659 -50.53 -16.01 20.39
N LEU A 660 -51.84 -16.20 20.23
CA LEU A 660 -52.37 -17.47 19.70
C LEU A 660 -51.94 -17.71 18.24
N GLY A 661 -51.92 -16.67 17.40
CA GLY A 661 -51.45 -16.77 16.02
C GLY A 661 -50.00 -17.29 15.94
N ARG A 662 -49.08 -16.63 16.67
CA ARG A 662 -47.67 -17.05 16.77
C ARG A 662 -47.48 -18.50 17.22
N LEU A 663 -48.37 -19.00 18.08
CA LEU A 663 -48.36 -20.40 18.48
C LEU A 663 -48.87 -21.33 17.36
N LEU A 664 -49.98 -20.98 16.72
CA LEU A 664 -50.58 -21.78 15.65
C LEU A 664 -49.67 -21.90 14.43
N ASP A 665 -48.88 -20.86 14.13
CA ASP A 665 -47.85 -20.88 13.09
C ASP A 665 -46.78 -21.97 13.33
N ALA A 666 -46.55 -22.36 14.59
CA ALA A 666 -45.60 -23.41 14.99
C ALA A 666 -46.22 -24.81 15.15
N VAL A 667 -47.55 -24.96 15.17
CA VAL A 667 -48.22 -26.26 15.28
C VAL A 667 -47.88 -27.22 14.13
N PRO A 668 -47.80 -26.80 12.85
CA PRO A 668 -47.38 -27.69 11.76
C PRO A 668 -46.00 -28.32 11.98
N ALA A 669 -45.06 -27.62 12.61
CA ALA A 669 -43.74 -28.15 12.95
C ALA A 669 -43.79 -29.19 14.07
N VAL A 670 -44.71 -29.03 15.05
CA VAL A 670 -45.00 -30.05 16.08
C VAL A 670 -45.58 -31.32 15.44
N ASP A 671 -46.50 -31.16 14.48
CA ASP A 671 -47.16 -32.30 13.84
C ASP A 671 -46.24 -33.04 12.85
N ASP A 672 -45.42 -32.33 12.06
CA ASP A 672 -44.36 -32.95 11.23
C ASP A 672 -43.33 -33.67 12.12
N THR A 673 -42.94 -33.10 13.26
CA THR A 673 -42.07 -33.77 14.25
C THR A 673 -42.66 -35.09 14.75
N LYS A 674 -43.93 -35.09 15.16
CA LYS A 674 -44.64 -36.31 15.61
C LYS A 674 -44.71 -37.36 14.49
N ALA A 675 -45.04 -36.94 13.26
CA ALA A 675 -45.14 -37.81 12.10
C ALA A 675 -43.78 -38.43 11.72
N LEU A 676 -42.70 -37.65 11.78
CA LEU A 676 -41.34 -38.11 11.53
C LEU A 676 -40.89 -39.13 12.58
N LEU A 677 -40.99 -38.81 13.87
CA LEU A 677 -40.60 -39.73 14.94
C LEU A 677 -41.39 -41.05 14.87
N GLY A 678 -42.71 -40.98 14.61
CA GLY A 678 -43.56 -42.15 14.40
C GLY A 678 -43.15 -42.99 13.18
N ARG A 679 -42.82 -42.36 12.04
CA ARG A 679 -42.39 -43.04 10.81
C ARG A 679 -41.08 -43.84 10.98
N PHE A 680 -40.17 -43.34 11.82
CA PHE A 680 -38.89 -43.98 12.12
C PHE A 680 -38.90 -44.85 13.40
N GLY A 681 -40.08 -45.12 13.97
CA GLY A 681 -40.23 -46.03 15.13
C GLY A 681 -39.74 -45.47 16.47
N LEU A 682 -39.46 -44.16 16.55
CA LEU A 682 -39.02 -43.48 17.76
C LEU A 682 -40.24 -43.07 18.60
N ALA A 683 -40.66 -43.96 19.50
CA ALA A 683 -41.81 -43.74 20.39
C ALA A 683 -41.49 -42.69 21.49
N VAL A 684 -41.63 -41.40 21.15
CA VAL A 684 -41.46 -40.27 22.07
C VAL A 684 -42.84 -39.67 22.43
N PRO A 685 -43.21 -39.56 23.72
CA PRO A 685 -44.56 -39.16 24.13
C PRO A 685 -44.77 -37.64 24.07
N LEU A 686 -44.86 -37.04 22.88
CA LEU A 686 -44.97 -35.57 22.67
C LEU A 686 -46.37 -34.97 23.00
N GLU A 687 -46.92 -35.32 24.16
CA GLU A 687 -48.26 -34.91 24.63
C GLU A 687 -48.25 -33.76 25.66
N HIS A 688 -47.09 -33.44 26.24
CA HIS A 688 -46.96 -32.43 27.30
C HIS A 688 -45.74 -31.52 27.05
N PRO A 689 -45.77 -30.22 27.42
CA PRO A 689 -44.63 -29.32 27.21
C PRO A 689 -43.31 -29.82 27.79
N VAL A 690 -43.34 -30.53 28.93
CA VAL A 690 -42.15 -31.17 29.52
C VAL A 690 -41.55 -32.20 28.57
N HIS A 691 -42.36 -33.09 27.98
CA HIS A 691 -41.88 -34.09 27.02
C HIS A 691 -41.33 -33.45 25.74
N TRP A 692 -41.89 -32.31 25.31
CA TRP A 692 -41.32 -31.51 24.21
C TRP A 692 -39.94 -30.93 24.58
N HIS A 693 -39.78 -30.43 25.80
CA HIS A 693 -38.51 -29.90 26.30
C HIS A 693 -37.44 -31.01 26.45
N GLU A 694 -37.83 -32.19 26.93
CA GLU A 694 -36.98 -33.39 27.01
C GLU A 694 -36.54 -33.84 25.61
N TYR A 695 -37.47 -33.97 24.66
CA TYR A 695 -37.19 -34.27 23.26
C TYR A 695 -36.23 -33.25 22.63
N ALA A 696 -36.52 -31.96 22.74
CA ALA A 696 -35.69 -30.92 22.15
C ALA A 696 -34.29 -30.88 22.76
N SER A 697 -34.14 -31.26 24.03
CA SER A 697 -32.84 -31.42 24.69
C SER A 697 -32.11 -32.66 24.19
N ALA A 698 -32.79 -33.81 24.10
CA ALA A 698 -32.20 -35.02 23.54
C ALA A 698 -31.78 -34.86 22.06
N LEU A 699 -32.52 -34.08 21.27
CA LEU A 699 -32.17 -33.75 19.88
C LEU A 699 -30.90 -32.90 19.82
N ARG A 700 -30.78 -31.84 20.64
CA ARG A 700 -29.53 -31.05 20.74
C ARG A 700 -28.33 -31.93 21.10
N ASN A 701 -28.50 -32.84 22.07
CA ASN A 701 -27.43 -33.75 22.50
C ASN A 701 -27.09 -34.82 21.44
N ALA A 702 -28.01 -35.14 20.53
CA ALA A 702 -27.76 -35.99 19.36
C ALA A 702 -26.96 -35.24 18.29
N LEU A 703 -27.34 -33.99 17.98
CA LEU A 703 -26.67 -33.09 17.03
C LEU A 703 -25.25 -32.74 17.48
N ASP A 704 -25.04 -32.45 18.77
CA ASP A 704 -23.70 -32.26 19.34
C ASP A 704 -22.82 -33.52 19.15
N GLY A 705 -23.41 -34.71 19.31
CA GLY A 705 -22.73 -35.99 19.03
C GLY A 705 -22.41 -36.24 17.56
N LEU A 706 -23.22 -35.72 16.61
CA LEU A 706 -22.83 -35.68 15.20
C LEU A 706 -21.67 -34.69 14.96
N GLY A 707 -21.61 -33.59 15.72
CA GLY A 707 -20.47 -32.67 15.74
C GLY A 707 -19.17 -33.36 16.13
N VAL A 708 -19.21 -34.27 17.11
CA VAL A 708 -18.06 -35.12 17.49
C VAL A 708 -17.62 -36.00 16.31
N ASN A 709 -18.57 -36.76 15.74
CA ASN A 709 -18.27 -37.66 14.62
C ASN A 709 -17.71 -36.90 13.40
N ARG A 710 -18.17 -35.66 13.18
CA ARG A 710 -17.65 -34.78 12.13
C ARG A 710 -16.23 -34.30 12.44
N ALA A 711 -15.97 -33.78 13.64
CA ALA A 711 -14.62 -33.35 14.03
C ALA A 711 -13.60 -34.51 14.00
N ALA A 712 -14.02 -35.72 14.40
CA ALA A 712 -13.22 -36.93 14.27
C ALA A 712 -12.96 -37.30 12.80
N ALA A 713 -13.98 -37.21 11.92
CA ALA A 713 -13.84 -37.44 10.49
C ALA A 713 -12.98 -36.37 9.80
N ASP A 714 -13.03 -35.11 10.24
CA ASP A 714 -12.18 -34.03 9.74
C ASP A 714 -10.71 -34.28 10.15
N LEU A 715 -10.45 -34.79 11.36
CA LEU A 715 -9.12 -35.23 11.80
C LEU A 715 -8.61 -36.48 11.07
N ASP A 716 -9.48 -37.46 10.78
CA ASP A 716 -9.13 -38.63 9.97
C ASP A 716 -8.85 -38.23 8.51
N ALA A 717 -9.65 -37.34 7.92
CA ALA A 717 -9.42 -36.80 6.59
C ALA A 717 -8.10 -35.99 6.51
N LEU A 718 -7.74 -35.26 7.58
CA LEU A 718 -6.47 -34.55 7.69
C LEU A 718 -5.27 -35.51 7.78
N ARG A 719 -5.42 -36.63 8.51
CA ARG A 719 -4.42 -37.70 8.53
C ARG A 719 -4.26 -38.32 7.14
N ASP A 720 -5.37 -38.58 6.46
CA ASP A 720 -5.40 -39.26 5.17
C ASP A 720 -4.91 -38.34 4.03
N SER A 721 -5.06 -37.01 4.14
CA SER A 721 -4.50 -36.04 3.17
C SER A 721 -2.98 -35.89 3.25
N ILE A 722 -2.38 -36.13 4.43
CA ILE A 722 -0.92 -36.21 4.58
C ILE A 722 -0.38 -37.52 3.97
N GLY A 723 -1.20 -38.57 3.96
CA GLY A 723 -0.94 -39.84 3.26
C GLY A 723 -0.02 -40.81 4.02
N PRO A 724 0.21 -42.01 3.45
CA PRO A 724 1.06 -43.04 4.06
C PRO A 724 2.55 -42.67 3.99
N VAL A 725 3.25 -42.79 5.12
CA VAL A 725 4.67 -42.42 5.27
C VAL A 725 5.57 -43.60 4.89
N GLY A 726 6.34 -43.44 3.81
CA GLY A 726 7.29 -44.42 3.30
C GLY A 726 8.63 -44.45 4.04
N ASP A 727 9.57 -45.24 3.52
CA ASP A 727 10.91 -45.39 4.11
C ASP A 727 11.84 -44.20 3.82
N ALA A 728 11.55 -43.42 2.78
CA ALA A 728 12.29 -42.21 2.42
C ALA A 728 11.78 -40.93 3.10
N ASP A 729 10.68 -41.01 3.87
CA ASP A 729 10.12 -39.86 4.57
C ASP A 729 10.79 -39.62 5.93
N PRO A 730 10.89 -38.35 6.38
CA PRO A 730 11.43 -38.03 7.70
C PRO A 730 10.60 -38.69 8.83
N PRO A 731 11.22 -39.29 9.85
CA PRO A 731 10.52 -39.96 10.95
C PRO A 731 9.60 -39.02 11.74
N GLU A 732 9.87 -37.72 11.72
CA GLU A 732 9.05 -36.67 12.31
C GLU A 732 7.65 -36.58 11.67
N LEU A 733 7.51 -36.90 10.37
CA LEU A 733 6.21 -36.99 9.70
C LEU A 733 5.38 -38.16 10.24
N ARG A 734 6.03 -39.31 10.52
CA ARG A 734 5.40 -40.46 11.18
C ARG A 734 4.99 -40.13 12.62
N ALA A 735 5.79 -39.34 13.33
CA ALA A 735 5.44 -38.82 14.65
C ALA A 735 4.24 -37.86 14.61
N ALA A 736 4.16 -36.99 13.59
CA ALA A 736 3.03 -36.08 13.39
C ALA A 736 1.70 -36.84 13.16
N LEU A 737 1.70 -37.85 12.28
CA LEU A 737 0.53 -38.73 12.08
C LEU A 737 0.15 -39.50 13.36
N THR A 738 1.15 -39.98 14.10
CA THR A 738 0.93 -40.67 15.38
C THR A 738 0.29 -39.73 16.41
N ALA A 739 0.70 -38.46 16.45
CA ALA A 739 0.13 -37.45 17.33
C ALA A 739 -1.32 -37.08 16.98
N ILE A 740 -1.65 -36.96 15.69
CA ILE A 740 -3.04 -36.80 15.22
C ILE A 740 -3.87 -38.03 15.65
N GLY A 741 -3.37 -39.24 15.39
CA GLY A 741 -4.03 -40.48 15.80
C GLY A 741 -4.28 -40.57 17.32
N ALA A 742 -3.32 -40.11 18.13
CA ALA A 742 -3.37 -40.10 19.58
C ALA A 742 -4.11 -38.89 20.21
N ARG A 743 -4.59 -37.94 19.39
CA ARG A 743 -5.21 -36.67 19.86
C ARG A 743 -4.31 -35.86 20.81
N ASP A 744 -2.99 -35.85 20.59
CA ASP A 744 -2.05 -35.02 21.36
C ASP A 744 -1.59 -33.80 20.52
N PRO A 745 -2.19 -32.60 20.70
CA PRO A 745 -1.79 -31.39 19.98
C PRO A 745 -0.40 -30.90 20.39
N GLY A 746 0.08 -31.27 21.59
CA GLY A 746 1.43 -31.00 22.04
C GLY A 746 2.45 -31.88 21.32
N ALA A 747 2.17 -33.17 21.12
CA ALA A 747 3.01 -34.06 20.31
C ALA A 747 3.04 -33.62 18.84
N TYR A 748 1.91 -33.19 18.29
CA TYR A 748 1.88 -32.69 16.91
C TYR A 748 2.72 -31.42 16.75
N ALA A 749 2.61 -30.46 17.67
CA ALA A 749 3.46 -29.27 17.69
C ALA A 749 4.96 -29.61 17.84
N ARG A 750 5.31 -30.58 18.70
CA ARG A 750 6.69 -31.08 18.83
C ARG A 750 7.18 -31.77 17.56
N ALA A 751 6.33 -32.54 16.87
CA ALA A 751 6.67 -33.22 15.63
C ALA A 751 6.89 -32.24 14.47
N LEU A 752 6.06 -31.19 14.34
CA LEU A 752 6.30 -30.11 13.38
C LEU A 752 7.58 -29.32 13.68
N GLY A 753 7.84 -29.02 14.96
CA GLY A 753 9.09 -28.38 15.38
C GLY A 753 10.31 -29.23 15.05
N ALA A 754 10.26 -30.53 15.34
CA ALA A 754 11.32 -31.48 15.00
C ALA A 754 11.47 -31.65 13.47
N LEU A 755 10.39 -31.59 12.69
CA LEU A 755 10.45 -31.63 11.23
C LEU A 755 11.09 -30.36 10.66
N ALA A 756 10.81 -29.19 11.24
CA ALA A 756 11.48 -27.94 10.88
C ALA A 756 12.97 -27.99 11.22
N GLU A 757 13.34 -28.55 12.37
CA GLU A 757 14.75 -28.79 12.74
C GLU A 757 15.41 -29.79 11.78
N ALA A 758 14.77 -30.91 11.45
CA ALA A 758 15.25 -31.89 10.48
C ALA A 758 15.43 -31.30 9.06
N ARG A 759 14.55 -30.37 8.66
CA ARG A 759 14.69 -29.60 7.42
C ARG A 759 15.84 -28.59 7.51
N HIS A 760 16.07 -28.00 8.68
CA HIS A 760 17.22 -27.13 8.92
C HIS A 760 18.54 -27.93 8.87
N GLU A 761 18.65 -29.05 9.60
CA GLU A 761 19.72 -30.04 9.51
C GLU A 761 20.02 -30.43 8.05
N ARG A 762 18.97 -30.75 7.27
CA ARG A 762 19.08 -31.05 5.83
C ARG A 762 19.64 -29.87 5.04
N SER A 763 19.16 -28.64 5.30
CA SER A 763 19.65 -27.43 4.62
C SER A 763 21.13 -27.14 4.93
N LEU A 764 21.54 -27.32 6.19
CA LEU A 764 22.93 -27.19 6.64
C LEU A 764 23.82 -28.24 5.98
N GLN A 765 23.35 -29.49 5.83
CA GLN A 765 24.10 -30.53 5.12
C GLN A 765 24.20 -30.28 3.61
N VAL A 766 23.11 -29.87 2.94
CA VAL A 766 23.14 -29.49 1.51
C VAL A 766 24.09 -28.31 1.28
N ARG A 767 24.08 -27.32 2.18
CA ARG A 767 24.98 -26.17 2.16
C ARG A 767 26.45 -26.59 2.38
N CYS A 768 26.70 -27.51 3.32
CA CYS A 768 28.01 -28.10 3.53
C CYS A 768 28.52 -28.80 2.26
N GLU A 769 27.67 -29.59 1.60
CA GLU A 769 28.01 -30.32 0.37
C GLU A 769 28.22 -29.37 -0.82
N GLU A 770 27.42 -28.31 -0.95
CA GLU A 770 27.57 -27.25 -1.98
C GLU A 770 28.90 -26.50 -1.83
N LEU A 771 29.19 -26.00 -0.62
CA LEU A 771 30.43 -25.28 -0.32
C LEU A 771 31.65 -26.19 -0.50
N LEU A 772 31.59 -27.42 -0.02
CA LEU A 772 32.66 -28.40 -0.19
C LEU A 772 32.85 -28.79 -1.67
N ALA A 773 31.78 -28.85 -2.47
CA ALA A 773 31.88 -29.08 -3.91
C ALA A 773 32.52 -27.88 -4.64
N ARG A 774 32.16 -26.65 -4.29
CA ARG A 774 32.80 -25.41 -4.80
C ARG A 774 34.29 -25.37 -4.47
N VAL A 775 34.67 -25.71 -3.23
CA VAL A 775 36.08 -25.85 -2.85
C VAL A 775 36.75 -26.96 -3.64
N ARG A 776 36.16 -28.16 -3.72
CA ARG A 776 36.76 -29.31 -4.42
C ARG A 776 36.94 -29.07 -5.91
N ALA A 777 36.03 -28.34 -6.57
CA ALA A 777 36.12 -28.01 -7.99
C ALA A 777 37.30 -27.07 -8.30
N ALA A 778 37.52 -26.03 -7.47
CA ALA A 778 38.64 -25.12 -7.64
C ALA A 778 39.96 -25.67 -7.06
N HIS A 779 39.91 -26.38 -5.93
CA HIS A 779 41.06 -26.89 -5.18
C HIS A 779 40.77 -28.23 -4.48
N PRO A 780 40.97 -29.38 -5.16
CA PRO A 780 40.69 -30.70 -4.60
C PRO A 780 41.46 -31.02 -3.31
N ASP A 781 42.73 -30.63 -3.23
CA ASP A 781 43.59 -30.97 -2.09
C ASP A 781 43.21 -30.20 -0.83
N LEU A 782 42.75 -28.95 -0.98
CA LEU A 782 42.19 -28.17 0.11
C LEU A 782 40.88 -28.78 0.63
N ALA A 783 39.98 -29.21 -0.26
CA ALA A 783 38.76 -29.91 0.15
C ALA A 783 39.07 -31.20 0.92
N ASN A 784 40.07 -31.97 0.47
CA ASN A 784 40.51 -33.18 1.17
C ASN A 784 41.15 -32.85 2.53
N LEU A 785 41.94 -31.78 2.64
CA LEU A 785 42.51 -31.31 3.90
C LEU A 785 41.43 -30.91 4.92
N MET A 786 40.40 -30.18 4.49
CA MET A 786 39.27 -29.78 5.34
C MET A 786 38.47 -30.97 5.88
N ILE A 787 38.29 -32.02 5.08
CA ILE A 787 37.61 -33.27 5.50
C ILE A 787 38.50 -34.12 6.41
N ALA A 788 39.81 -34.14 6.19
CA ALA A 788 40.74 -34.98 6.95
C ALA A 788 41.18 -34.37 8.30
N THR A 789 40.77 -33.13 8.58
CA THR A 789 41.10 -32.38 9.80
C THR A 789 39.87 -31.65 10.34
N ASP A 790 38.68 -32.21 10.11
CA ASP A 790 37.42 -31.72 10.66
C ASP A 790 37.48 -31.67 12.20
N GLY A 791 36.95 -30.59 12.79
CA GLY A 791 37.01 -30.36 14.24
C GLY A 791 38.38 -29.99 14.83
N ASP A 792 39.46 -29.90 14.04
CA ASP A 792 40.76 -29.38 14.50
C ASP A 792 40.62 -27.90 14.94
N GLU A 793 40.92 -27.60 16.21
CA GLU A 793 40.84 -26.24 16.77
C GLU A 793 41.65 -25.23 15.94
N ALA A 794 42.73 -25.66 15.29
CA ALA A 794 43.55 -24.81 14.42
C ALA A 794 42.77 -24.21 13.25
N TRP A 795 41.63 -24.78 12.82
CA TRP A 795 40.82 -24.19 11.76
C TRP A 795 40.27 -22.80 12.10
N HIS A 796 40.06 -22.48 13.39
CA HIS A 796 39.65 -21.14 13.80
C HIS A 796 40.66 -20.07 13.35
N ASP A 797 41.96 -20.32 13.56
CA ASP A 797 43.03 -19.41 13.12
C ASP A 797 43.30 -19.50 11.61
N ARG A 798 43.23 -20.70 11.02
CA ARG A 798 43.38 -20.89 9.57
C ARG A 798 42.33 -20.11 8.77
N VAL A 799 41.05 -20.23 9.14
CA VAL A 799 39.95 -19.52 8.45
C VAL A 799 39.92 -18.05 8.80
N ARG A 800 40.29 -17.63 10.02
CA ARG A 800 40.46 -16.20 10.33
C ARG A 800 41.43 -15.52 9.35
N ARG A 801 42.37 -16.27 8.78
CA ARG A 801 43.34 -15.85 7.76
C ARG A 801 43.07 -16.45 6.38
N TRP A 802 41.84 -16.87 6.06
CA TRP A 802 41.47 -17.59 4.82
C TRP A 802 41.96 -16.89 3.54
N ASP A 803 41.62 -15.60 3.39
CA ASP A 803 42.00 -14.84 2.20
C ASP A 803 43.51 -14.54 2.18
N GLU A 804 44.17 -14.43 3.34
CA GLU A 804 45.62 -14.29 3.46
C GLU A 804 46.33 -15.59 3.06
N ALA A 805 45.80 -16.75 3.45
CA ALA A 805 46.35 -18.06 3.12
C ALA A 805 46.14 -18.39 1.64
N TRP A 806 44.97 -18.05 1.07
CA TRP A 806 44.71 -18.18 -0.36
C TRP A 806 45.52 -17.19 -1.20
N ALA A 807 45.64 -15.93 -0.75
CA ALA A 807 46.53 -14.96 -1.37
C ALA A 807 48.00 -15.36 -1.23
N TRP A 808 48.42 -15.94 -0.09
CA TRP A 808 49.75 -16.48 0.11
C TRP A 808 50.02 -17.64 -0.85
N ALA A 809 49.17 -18.66 -0.91
CA ALA A 809 49.38 -19.83 -1.77
C ALA A 809 49.37 -19.45 -3.26
N ARG A 810 48.47 -18.55 -3.66
CA ARG A 810 48.49 -17.96 -5.01
C ARG A 810 49.75 -17.12 -5.23
N SER A 811 50.18 -16.31 -4.27
CA SER A 811 51.42 -15.52 -4.37
C SER A 811 52.68 -16.38 -4.33
N ALA A 812 52.63 -17.59 -3.76
CA ALA A 812 53.73 -18.55 -3.79
C ALA A 812 53.80 -19.17 -5.19
N ALA A 813 52.68 -19.69 -5.72
CA ALA A 813 52.57 -20.15 -7.10
C ALA A 813 52.97 -19.05 -8.11
N ARG A 814 52.50 -17.82 -7.89
CA ARG A 814 52.88 -16.62 -8.65
C ARG A 814 54.38 -16.37 -8.49
N ARG A 815 54.95 -16.24 -7.28
CA ARG A 815 56.40 -16.02 -7.01
C ARG A 815 57.31 -17.10 -7.63
N ILE A 816 56.81 -18.31 -7.83
CA ILE A 816 57.52 -19.42 -8.49
C ILE A 816 57.55 -19.22 -10.03
N ALA A 817 56.44 -18.80 -10.66
CA ALA A 817 56.42 -18.42 -12.08
C ALA A 817 57.12 -17.07 -12.35
N GLU A 818 56.79 -16.07 -11.54
CA GLU A 818 57.36 -14.74 -11.45
C GLU A 818 58.88 -14.75 -11.30
N ARG A 819 59.52 -15.76 -10.70
CA ARG A 819 60.99 -15.79 -10.64
C ARG A 819 61.64 -15.77 -12.04
N THR A 820 60.86 -15.99 -13.11
CA THR A 820 61.25 -15.91 -14.53
C THR A 820 60.59 -14.75 -15.32
N GLU A 821 59.40 -14.26 -14.93
CA GLU A 821 58.67 -13.18 -15.65
C GLU A 821 58.65 -11.83 -14.89
N SER A 822 58.88 -11.85 -13.57
CA SER A 822 58.65 -10.71 -12.68
C SER A 822 59.79 -9.72 -12.54
N GLU A 823 60.94 -9.84 -13.21
CA GLU A 823 61.84 -8.68 -13.20
C GLU A 823 61.21 -7.48 -13.93
N ALA A 824 60.52 -7.75 -15.05
CA ALA A 824 59.70 -6.76 -15.73
C ALA A 824 58.40 -6.45 -14.96
N GLU A 825 57.74 -7.44 -14.37
CA GLU A 825 56.48 -7.23 -13.63
C GLU A 825 56.70 -6.52 -12.28
N ARG A 826 57.73 -6.86 -11.49
CA ARG A 826 58.11 -6.11 -10.27
C ARG A 826 58.47 -4.66 -10.56
N LEU A 827 59.00 -4.34 -11.75
CA LEU A 827 59.24 -2.95 -12.17
C LEU A 827 57.95 -2.21 -12.56
N ARG A 828 56.92 -2.91 -13.06
CA ARG A 828 55.56 -2.37 -13.26
C ARG A 828 54.83 -2.17 -11.93
N ASP A 829 54.81 -3.18 -11.08
CA ASP A 829 54.19 -3.13 -9.75
C ASP A 829 54.84 -2.07 -8.87
N ALA A 830 56.19 -2.01 -8.80
CA ALA A 830 56.88 -0.98 -8.03
C ALA A 830 56.62 0.44 -8.57
N LEU A 831 56.45 0.60 -9.89
CA LEU A 831 56.06 1.87 -10.49
C LEU A 831 54.63 2.24 -10.10
N ALA A 832 53.68 1.31 -10.23
CA ALA A 832 52.27 1.50 -9.84
C ALA A 832 52.15 1.85 -8.35
N ASP A 833 52.86 1.14 -7.47
CA ASP A 833 52.94 1.43 -6.04
C ASP A 833 53.57 2.81 -5.74
N ALA A 834 54.55 3.24 -6.53
CA ALA A 834 55.17 4.55 -6.36
C ALA A 834 54.25 5.69 -6.85
N GLU A 835 53.45 5.44 -7.88
CA GLU A 835 52.44 6.37 -8.41
C GLU A 835 51.20 6.44 -7.50
N GLU A 836 50.76 5.33 -6.92
CA GLU A 836 49.71 5.29 -5.89
C GLU A 836 50.17 6.01 -4.62
N ARG A 837 51.38 5.74 -4.12
CA ARG A 837 51.95 6.48 -2.98
C ARG A 837 52.05 7.97 -3.25
N LEU A 838 52.42 8.38 -4.46
CA LEU A 838 52.42 9.79 -4.87
C LEU A 838 51.00 10.40 -4.89
N ARG A 839 50.00 9.67 -5.37
CA ARG A 839 48.58 10.10 -5.34
C ARG A 839 48.06 10.25 -3.90
N GLY A 840 48.40 9.31 -3.01
CA GLY A 840 48.09 9.38 -1.57
C GLY A 840 48.69 10.63 -0.91
N ILE A 841 50.00 10.84 -1.05
CA ILE A 841 50.70 12.00 -0.46
C ILE A 841 50.12 13.33 -0.99
N ARG A 842 49.74 13.41 -2.27
CA ARG A 842 49.05 14.59 -2.83
C ARG A 842 47.67 14.82 -2.23
N ALA A 843 46.91 13.76 -1.98
CA ALA A 843 45.61 13.86 -1.31
C ALA A 843 45.76 14.31 0.15
N ASP A 844 46.74 13.79 0.87
CA ASP A 844 47.05 14.18 2.26
C ASP A 844 47.58 15.61 2.35
N LEU A 845 48.44 16.05 1.42
CA LEU A 845 48.88 17.45 1.31
C LEU A 845 47.70 18.39 1.02
N THR A 846 46.77 17.99 0.14
CA THR A 846 45.56 18.78 -0.16
C THR A 846 44.61 18.84 1.03
N ALA A 847 44.48 17.73 1.78
CA ALA A 847 43.76 17.73 3.05
C ALA A 847 44.45 18.65 4.07
N ALA A 848 45.77 18.60 4.20
CA ALA A 848 46.53 19.46 5.11
C ALA A 848 46.32 20.95 4.80
N HIS A 849 46.34 21.34 3.52
CA HIS A 849 45.98 22.69 3.08
C HIS A 849 44.56 23.08 3.50
N ALA A 850 43.58 22.20 3.30
CA ALA A 850 42.19 22.46 3.69
C ALA A 850 42.05 22.63 5.22
N TRP A 851 42.61 21.73 6.03
CA TRP A 851 42.59 21.82 7.50
C TRP A 851 43.32 23.06 8.03
N ALA A 852 44.42 23.48 7.39
CA ALA A 852 45.10 24.73 7.73
C ALA A 852 44.24 25.95 7.39
N ALA A 853 43.65 25.99 6.19
CA ALA A 853 42.83 27.10 5.74
C ALA A 853 41.54 27.26 6.56
N VAL A 854 40.83 26.17 6.87
CA VAL A 854 39.59 26.17 7.68
C VAL A 854 39.82 26.80 9.05
N ARG A 855 40.90 26.43 9.74
CA ARG A 855 41.24 26.99 11.06
C ARG A 855 41.77 28.43 11.00
N THR A 856 42.34 28.84 9.86
CA THR A 856 42.78 30.23 9.63
C THR A 856 41.59 31.15 9.33
N ASN A 857 40.57 30.63 8.65
CA ASN A 857 39.38 31.36 8.22
C ASN A 857 38.19 31.23 9.20
N LEU A 858 38.38 30.56 10.34
CA LEU A 858 37.33 30.25 11.31
C LEU A 858 36.89 31.54 12.04
N PRO A 859 35.59 31.94 12.01
CA PRO A 859 35.15 33.17 12.66
C PRO A 859 35.37 33.12 14.17
N ALA A 860 35.90 34.20 14.77
CA ALA A 860 36.15 34.28 16.22
C ALA A 860 34.89 34.15 17.11
N THR A 861 33.70 34.18 16.51
CA THR A 861 32.39 34.02 17.15
C THR A 861 31.65 32.75 16.73
N ALA A 862 32.31 31.80 16.03
CA ALA A 862 31.67 30.58 15.54
C ALA A 862 31.35 29.61 16.69
N THR A 863 30.07 29.51 17.06
CA THR A 863 29.60 28.63 18.15
C THR A 863 28.67 27.51 17.68
N ASN A 864 28.09 27.61 16.48
CA ASN A 864 27.20 26.59 15.94
C ASN A 864 27.93 25.71 14.89
N PRO A 865 27.57 24.43 14.74
CA PRO A 865 28.20 23.57 13.73
C PRO A 865 28.17 24.12 12.29
N PRO A 866 27.09 24.79 11.80
CA PRO A 866 27.09 25.42 10.49
C PRO A 866 28.13 26.54 10.31
N ASP A 867 28.56 27.20 11.40
CA ASP A 867 29.58 28.27 11.38
C ASP A 867 31.01 27.73 11.38
N ILE A 868 31.19 26.48 11.84
CA ILE A 868 32.50 25.83 12.07
C ILE A 868 32.83 24.85 10.93
N VAL A 869 31.85 24.04 10.52
CA VAL A 869 32.02 23.01 9.48
C VAL A 869 32.08 23.70 8.12
N PRO A 870 33.16 23.52 7.33
CA PRO A 870 33.31 24.21 6.06
C PRO A 870 32.48 23.59 4.94
N VAL A 871 32.13 22.29 5.00
CA VAL A 871 31.38 21.61 3.94
C VAL A 871 30.18 20.85 4.45
N TRP A 872 29.04 21.12 3.82
CA TRP A 872 27.78 20.41 4.05
C TRP A 872 27.31 19.79 2.75
N ILE A 873 26.88 18.53 2.79
CA ILE A 873 26.37 17.77 1.64
C ILE A 873 24.97 17.31 2.00
N LEU A 874 23.95 17.95 1.44
CA LEU A 874 22.56 17.74 1.85
C LEU A 874 21.65 17.50 0.64
N PRO A 875 20.52 16.79 0.81
CA PRO A 875 19.45 16.81 -0.18
C PRO A 875 18.94 18.25 -0.35
N LEU A 876 18.77 18.71 -1.60
CA LEU A 876 18.41 20.10 -1.92
C LEU A 876 17.26 20.63 -1.06
N TRP A 877 16.19 19.85 -0.95
CA TRP A 877 14.96 20.23 -0.26
C TRP A 877 15.03 20.11 1.27
N ARG A 878 16.06 19.45 1.82
CA ARG A 878 16.33 19.33 3.26
C ARG A 878 17.21 20.46 3.80
N ILE A 879 17.93 21.18 2.94
CA ILE A 879 18.75 22.34 3.33
C ILE A 879 18.00 23.34 4.23
N PRO A 880 16.75 23.76 3.92
CA PRO A 880 15.97 24.70 4.74
C PRO A 880 15.60 24.22 6.15
N GLU A 881 15.63 22.90 6.40
CA GLU A 881 15.33 22.29 7.70
C GLU A 881 16.57 22.16 8.58
N VAL A 882 17.74 22.07 7.94
CA VAL A 882 19.03 21.76 8.58
C VAL A 882 19.87 23.00 8.82
N LEU A 883 19.96 23.90 7.84
CA LEU A 883 20.86 25.04 7.89
C LEU A 883 20.11 26.31 8.30
N PRO A 884 20.66 27.12 9.23
CA PRO A 884 20.07 28.40 9.57
C PRO A 884 20.21 29.38 8.39
N PRO A 885 19.25 30.31 8.21
CA PRO A 885 19.29 31.34 7.16
C PRO A 885 20.31 32.46 7.43
N ALA A 886 21.54 32.10 7.79
CA ALA A 886 22.65 33.04 7.94
C ALA A 886 23.19 33.45 6.55
N PRO A 887 23.28 34.77 6.26
CA PRO A 887 23.65 35.26 4.94
C PRO A 887 25.13 35.03 4.65
N GLY A 888 25.45 34.44 3.49
CA GLY A 888 26.84 34.19 3.10
C GLY A 888 27.58 33.17 3.97
N SER A 889 26.86 32.19 4.54
CA SER A 889 27.46 31.10 5.33
C SER A 889 28.46 30.23 4.55
N PHE A 890 28.39 30.23 3.22
CA PHE A 890 29.28 29.48 2.34
C PHE A 890 29.83 30.40 1.23
N ASP A 891 31.04 30.11 0.74
CA ASP A 891 31.62 30.82 -0.39
C ASP A 891 31.01 30.38 -1.73
N VAL A 892 30.64 29.10 -1.82
CA VAL A 892 30.16 28.43 -3.02
C VAL A 892 29.05 27.43 -2.67
N VAL A 893 27.99 27.38 -3.48
CA VAL A 893 27.07 26.24 -3.53
C VAL A 893 27.38 25.39 -4.77
N ILE A 894 27.38 24.07 -4.66
CA ILE A 894 27.36 23.13 -5.79
C ILE A 894 25.98 22.48 -5.85
N VAL A 895 25.38 22.36 -7.04
CA VAL A 895 24.12 21.65 -7.28
C VAL A 895 24.42 20.47 -8.22
N ASP A 896 24.32 19.24 -7.71
CA ASP A 896 24.76 18.01 -8.37
C ASP A 896 23.65 17.33 -9.20
N GLY A 897 23.22 18.01 -10.27
CA GLY A 897 22.03 17.68 -11.06
C GLY A 897 20.83 18.53 -10.65
N GLU A 898 19.81 18.64 -11.51
CA GLU A 898 18.79 19.67 -11.31
C GLU A 898 17.68 19.30 -10.30
N HIS A 899 17.39 18.01 -10.07
CA HIS A 899 16.47 17.54 -9.01
C HIS A 899 15.07 18.19 -9.01
N GLU A 900 14.55 18.50 -10.20
CA GLU A 900 13.31 19.28 -10.41
C GLU A 900 13.31 20.66 -9.73
N ALA A 901 14.48 21.23 -9.44
CA ALA A 901 14.60 22.52 -8.80
C ALA A 901 13.99 23.60 -9.69
N GLY A 902 12.94 24.26 -9.20
CA GLY A 902 12.44 25.51 -9.77
C GLY A 902 13.14 26.73 -9.17
N ALA A 903 12.68 27.91 -9.57
CA ALA A 903 13.17 29.18 -9.05
C ALA A 903 13.06 29.30 -7.52
N GLU A 904 12.17 28.56 -6.86
CA GLU A 904 12.07 28.49 -5.40
C GLU A 904 13.39 28.08 -4.72
N ALA A 905 14.28 27.33 -5.40
CA ALA A 905 15.60 26.94 -4.90
C ALA A 905 16.63 28.10 -4.90
N LEU A 906 16.29 29.29 -5.43
CA LEU A 906 17.16 30.47 -5.40
C LEU A 906 17.45 30.99 -3.98
N PHE A 907 16.86 30.41 -2.91
CA PHE A 907 17.31 30.61 -1.53
C PHE A 907 18.81 30.24 -1.36
N LEU A 908 19.38 29.39 -2.21
CA LEU A 908 20.81 29.07 -2.20
C LEU A 908 21.70 30.32 -2.38
N LEU A 909 21.24 31.35 -3.11
CA LEU A 909 21.94 32.63 -3.28
C LEU A 909 21.91 33.52 -2.02
N TRP A 910 21.12 33.16 -1.01
CA TRP A 910 21.22 33.74 0.33
C TRP A 910 22.39 33.12 1.11
N LEU A 911 22.59 31.82 0.95
CA LEU A 911 23.62 31.05 1.64
C LEU A 911 25.02 31.22 1.05
N ALA A 912 25.15 31.42 -0.27
CA ALA A 912 26.42 31.68 -0.93
C ALA A 912 26.36 32.74 -2.06
N PRO A 913 27.45 33.50 -2.30
CA PRO A 913 27.54 34.48 -3.38
C PRO A 913 27.87 33.88 -4.77
N ARG A 914 28.17 32.57 -4.83
CA ARG A 914 28.57 31.84 -6.04
C ARG A 914 27.87 30.48 -6.09
N ILE A 915 27.49 30.05 -7.28
CA ILE A 915 26.86 28.74 -7.50
C ILE A 915 27.50 28.00 -8.68
N ILE A 916 27.73 26.71 -8.49
CA ILE A 916 28.21 25.76 -9.50
C ILE A 916 27.08 24.78 -9.78
N LEU A 917 26.71 24.67 -11.05
CA LEU A 917 25.69 23.76 -11.55
C LEU A 917 26.41 22.61 -12.27
N VAL A 918 26.12 21.36 -11.93
CA VAL A 918 26.73 20.18 -12.55
C VAL A 918 25.66 19.30 -13.18
N GLY A 919 25.88 18.88 -14.43
CA GLY A 919 24.91 18.14 -15.24
C GLY A 919 24.13 19.00 -16.24
N PRO A 920 23.33 18.37 -17.12
CA PRO A 920 22.50 19.08 -18.10
C PRO A 920 21.32 19.79 -17.43
N PRO A 921 20.82 20.91 -18.00
CA PRO A 921 19.52 21.46 -17.63
C PRO A 921 18.41 20.49 -18.03
N GLY A 922 17.44 20.28 -17.15
CA GLY A 922 16.28 19.44 -17.36
C GLY A 922 15.17 20.12 -18.18
N SER A 923 14.11 19.36 -18.41
CA SER A 923 12.89 19.81 -19.08
C SER A 923 12.13 20.86 -18.26
N GLN A 924 11.24 21.62 -18.91
CA GLN A 924 10.33 22.54 -18.21
C GLN A 924 9.57 21.82 -17.09
N LEU A 925 9.48 22.47 -15.94
CA LEU A 925 8.82 21.93 -14.76
C LEU A 925 7.29 21.97 -14.94
N PRO A 926 6.54 21.08 -14.26
CA PRO A 926 5.09 21.04 -14.37
C PRO A 926 4.42 22.38 -13.99
N PRO A 927 3.24 22.68 -14.56
CA PRO A 927 2.48 23.90 -14.27
C PRO A 927 2.07 23.97 -12.79
N LEU A 928 1.87 25.18 -12.28
CA LEU A 928 1.47 25.38 -10.88
C LEU A 928 0.10 24.78 -10.56
N GLU A 929 0.04 24.04 -9.47
CA GLU A 929 -1.21 23.52 -8.90
C GLU A 929 -1.94 24.54 -8.00
N GLY A 930 -1.17 25.48 -7.43
CA GLY A 930 -1.65 26.63 -6.67
C GLY A 930 -1.98 27.86 -7.54
N PRO A 931 -2.65 28.88 -6.98
CA PRO A 931 -2.77 30.17 -7.65
C PRO A 931 -1.38 30.73 -7.93
N SER A 932 -1.20 31.36 -9.09
CA SER A 932 0.04 32.06 -9.44
C SER A 932 0.44 33.06 -8.34
N PRO A 933 1.75 33.25 -8.07
CA PRO A 933 2.21 34.22 -7.10
C PRO A 933 1.58 35.61 -7.33
N SER A 934 0.93 36.15 -6.29
CA SER A 934 0.26 37.45 -6.36
C SER A 934 1.20 38.64 -6.17
N THR A 935 2.49 38.38 -5.95
CA THR A 935 3.54 39.40 -5.85
C THR A 935 4.26 39.52 -7.19
N ASP A 936 4.29 40.71 -7.79
CA ASP A 936 5.06 40.94 -9.02
C ASP A 936 6.56 40.75 -8.81
N LEU A 937 7.22 40.05 -9.73
CA LEU A 937 8.67 39.98 -9.82
C LEU A 937 9.28 41.36 -10.16
N PRO A 938 10.58 41.57 -9.88
CA PRO A 938 11.33 42.67 -10.49
C PRO A 938 11.18 42.67 -12.03
N PRO A 939 10.93 43.82 -12.69
CA PRO A 939 10.59 43.87 -14.12
C PRO A 939 11.60 43.19 -15.06
N HIS A 940 12.89 43.22 -14.70
CA HIS A 940 13.97 42.60 -15.47
C HIS A 940 14.03 41.06 -15.35
N LEU A 941 13.29 40.45 -14.42
CA LEU A 941 13.24 38.99 -14.20
C LEU A 941 12.02 38.31 -14.82
N HIS A 942 10.99 39.05 -15.25
CA HIS A 942 9.73 38.50 -15.80
C HIS A 942 9.92 37.54 -16.99
N GLY A 943 10.97 37.73 -17.80
CA GLY A 943 11.28 36.86 -18.95
C GLY A 943 12.28 35.73 -18.67
N VAL A 944 12.77 35.61 -17.43
CA VAL A 944 13.81 34.63 -17.04
C VAL A 944 13.26 33.66 -15.99
N ILE A 945 12.63 34.21 -14.96
CA ILE A 945 12.01 33.46 -13.88
C ILE A 945 10.52 33.31 -14.19
N THR A 946 10.12 32.11 -14.61
CA THR A 946 8.71 31.73 -14.75
C THR A 946 8.39 30.61 -13.75
N PRO A 947 7.10 30.35 -13.44
CA PRO A 947 6.72 29.29 -12.53
C PRO A 947 7.09 27.86 -12.96
N THR A 948 7.41 27.67 -14.25
CA THR A 948 7.82 26.40 -14.87
C THR A 948 9.30 26.38 -15.28
N SER A 949 10.04 27.50 -15.10
CA SER A 949 11.47 27.57 -15.41
C SER A 949 12.29 26.68 -14.46
N PRO A 950 13.09 25.74 -14.98
CA PRO A 950 14.08 25.00 -14.20
C PRO A 950 15.18 25.93 -13.63
N LEU A 951 15.78 25.57 -12.50
CA LEU A 951 16.78 26.37 -11.78
C LEU A 951 18.01 26.67 -12.64
N PHE A 952 18.52 25.68 -13.37
CA PHE A 952 19.67 25.83 -14.26
C PHE A 952 19.31 26.81 -15.37
N THR A 953 18.12 26.69 -15.95
CA THR A 953 17.60 27.64 -16.95
C THR A 953 17.47 29.06 -16.35
N ALA A 954 16.90 29.20 -15.16
CA ALA A 954 16.70 30.48 -14.48
C ALA A 954 18.02 31.20 -14.10
N LEU A 955 19.11 30.45 -13.89
CA LEU A 955 20.43 30.98 -13.56
C LEU A 955 21.35 31.20 -14.76
N THR A 956 21.14 30.49 -15.88
CA THR A 956 21.97 30.59 -17.10
C THR A 956 21.35 31.49 -18.17
N THR A 957 20.02 31.66 -18.18
CA THR A 957 19.30 32.50 -19.15
C THR A 957 19.51 33.99 -18.86
N ARG A 958 19.72 34.79 -19.91
CA ARG A 958 19.98 36.23 -19.79
C ARG A 958 18.67 37.02 -19.68
N PRO A 959 18.55 37.98 -18.74
CA PRO A 959 17.46 38.95 -18.77
C PRO A 959 17.56 39.84 -20.01
N SER A 960 16.46 39.96 -20.75
CA SER A 960 16.38 40.89 -21.88
C SER A 960 16.23 42.32 -21.37
N ALA A 961 16.81 43.29 -22.08
CA ALA A 961 16.72 44.70 -21.69
C ALA A 961 15.26 45.19 -21.74
N PRO A 962 14.83 46.08 -20.82
CA PRO A 962 13.49 46.66 -20.88
C PRO A 962 13.34 47.47 -22.18
N PRO A 963 12.18 47.41 -22.86
CA PRO A 963 11.95 48.21 -24.06
C PRO A 963 11.95 49.69 -23.71
N GLU A 964 12.62 50.51 -24.52
CA GLU A 964 12.64 51.97 -24.31
C GLU A 964 11.22 52.56 -24.32
N PRO A 965 10.93 53.54 -23.46
CA PRO A 965 9.62 54.19 -23.41
C PRO A 965 9.40 55.00 -24.69
N ARG A 966 8.62 54.43 -25.62
CA ARG A 966 8.23 55.07 -26.88
C ARG A 966 7.54 56.40 -26.59
N ALA A 967 8.15 57.48 -27.03
CA ALA A 967 7.71 58.85 -26.72
C ALA A 967 6.25 59.11 -27.11
N ALA A 968 5.55 59.87 -26.26
CA ALA A 968 4.14 60.19 -26.44
C ALA A 968 3.89 61.00 -27.72
N ALA A 969 3.03 60.49 -28.60
CA ALA A 969 2.36 61.29 -29.62
C ALA A 969 1.22 62.11 -28.96
N PRO A 970 0.90 63.32 -29.46
CA PRO A 970 0.04 64.25 -28.74
C PRO A 970 -1.44 63.80 -28.72
N THR A 971 -2.09 64.08 -27.59
CA THR A 971 -3.51 63.85 -27.34
C THR A 971 -4.42 64.63 -28.30
N VAL A 972 -5.36 63.92 -28.93
CA VAL A 972 -6.57 64.51 -29.52
C VAL A 972 -7.73 64.31 -28.54
N PRO A 973 -8.52 65.35 -28.19
CA PRO A 973 -9.59 65.22 -27.20
C PRO A 973 -10.84 64.54 -27.78
N ALA A 974 -11.50 63.73 -26.95
CA ALA A 974 -12.70 62.99 -27.33
C ALA A 974 -13.99 63.84 -27.28
N PRO A 975 -14.98 63.54 -28.12
CA PRO A 975 -16.38 63.90 -27.88
C PRO A 975 -17.23 62.69 -27.44
N ALA A 976 -17.93 62.88 -26.32
CA ALA A 976 -19.29 62.46 -25.90
C ALA A 976 -20.01 61.20 -26.48
N PRO A 977 -20.93 60.57 -25.71
CA PRO A 977 -21.36 59.18 -25.91
C PRO A 977 -22.64 58.99 -26.75
N GLY A 978 -22.81 57.80 -27.35
CA GLY A 978 -24.06 57.41 -28.01
C GLY A 978 -24.16 55.95 -28.51
N ARG A 979 -24.95 55.15 -27.78
CA ARG A 979 -25.85 54.02 -28.17
C ARG A 979 -25.50 52.97 -29.26
N ASP A 980 -25.92 51.75 -28.89
CA ASP A 980 -26.49 50.64 -29.68
C ASP A 980 -25.60 49.55 -30.33
N ALA A 981 -26.20 48.35 -30.33
CA ALA A 981 -25.92 47.12 -31.10
C ALA A 981 -24.74 46.20 -30.72
N SER A 982 -25.09 44.98 -30.26
CA SER A 982 -24.36 43.71 -30.52
C SER A 982 -24.63 43.24 -31.98
N PRO A 983 -24.09 42.12 -32.53
CA PRO A 983 -23.27 41.05 -31.92
C PRO A 983 -22.15 40.40 -32.82
N ARG A 984 -21.53 39.31 -32.31
CA ARG A 984 -21.05 38.08 -33.02
C ARG A 984 -19.92 38.07 -34.10
N VAL A 985 -18.88 37.25 -33.83
CA VAL A 985 -18.41 36.05 -34.60
C VAL A 985 -17.40 36.17 -35.79
N GLU A 986 -16.51 35.15 -35.84
CA GLU A 986 -15.70 34.56 -36.94
C GLU A 986 -14.41 35.19 -37.53
N THR A 987 -13.30 34.49 -37.25
CA THR A 987 -12.27 33.88 -38.14
C THR A 987 -11.72 34.54 -39.43
N GLU A 988 -10.43 34.21 -39.63
CA GLU A 988 -9.80 33.66 -40.86
C GLU A 988 -8.81 34.50 -41.74
N ARG A 989 -7.71 33.79 -42.06
CA ARG A 989 -6.86 33.81 -43.29
C ARG A 989 -5.79 34.89 -43.55
N LEU A 990 -4.58 34.37 -43.78
CA LEU A 990 -3.45 34.95 -44.49
C LEU A 990 -3.58 34.71 -46.01
N PRO A 991 -2.92 35.52 -46.86
CA PRO A 991 -2.55 35.15 -48.24
C PRO A 991 -1.02 35.16 -48.50
N VAL A 992 -0.64 34.60 -49.65
CA VAL A 992 0.72 34.38 -50.20
C VAL A 992 0.93 35.26 -51.45
N PHE A 993 2.19 35.59 -51.84
CA PHE A 993 2.76 35.49 -53.22
C PHE A 993 4.05 36.33 -53.51
N ASP A 994 5.10 35.61 -53.94
CA ASP A 994 6.13 35.79 -55.01
C ASP A 994 7.01 37.04 -55.37
N GLU A 995 8.29 36.69 -55.60
CA GLU A 995 9.28 37.02 -56.66
C GLU A 995 9.76 38.45 -57.09
N ARG A 996 11.06 38.76 -56.78
CA ARG A 996 12.26 39.03 -57.66
C ARG A 996 12.20 40.06 -58.85
N PRO A 997 13.33 40.44 -59.57
CA PRO A 997 14.80 40.30 -59.37
C PRO A 997 15.70 41.56 -59.78
N VAL A 998 17.05 41.36 -59.84
CA VAL A 998 18.11 41.93 -60.77
C VAL A 998 19.23 42.87 -60.20
N ALA A 999 20.45 42.73 -60.76
CA ALA A 999 21.79 43.27 -60.39
C ALA A 999 22.31 44.39 -61.37
N PRO A 1000 23.62 44.72 -61.63
CA PRO A 1000 24.86 43.90 -61.73
C PRO A 1000 26.21 44.51 -61.18
N ARG A 1001 27.35 43.84 -61.48
CA ARG A 1001 28.77 44.14 -61.11
C ARG A 1001 29.62 44.67 -62.31
N PRO A 1002 30.95 44.91 -62.18
CA PRO A 1002 32.01 43.86 -62.33
C PRO A 1002 33.11 43.98 -61.22
N ASP A 1003 34.37 43.47 -61.24
CA ASP A 1003 35.20 42.66 -62.18
C ASP A 1003 36.32 41.84 -61.43
N VAL A 1004 37.18 41.08 -62.12
CA VAL A 1004 38.21 40.13 -61.55
C VAL A 1004 39.49 40.02 -62.46
N PRO A 1005 40.68 39.57 -61.99
CA PRO A 1005 41.16 38.21 -62.33
C PRO A 1005 42.08 37.50 -61.28
N ALA A 1006 42.28 36.17 -61.42
CA ALA A 1006 43.13 35.29 -60.59
C ALA A 1006 44.00 34.32 -61.45
N PRO A 1007 44.91 33.49 -60.87
CA PRO A 1007 44.85 32.05 -61.16
C PRO A 1007 45.36 31.06 -60.06
N GLN A 1008 44.44 30.22 -59.52
CA GLN A 1008 44.37 28.72 -59.53
C GLN A 1008 45.62 27.77 -59.51
N PRO A 1009 45.48 26.45 -59.16
CA PRO A 1009 44.51 25.76 -58.25
C PRO A 1009 45.05 24.52 -57.45
N GLN A 1010 44.14 23.91 -56.66
CA GLN A 1010 44.06 22.52 -56.11
C GLN A 1010 44.47 22.25 -54.64
N PRO A 1011 43.71 21.40 -53.91
CA PRO A 1011 42.26 21.24 -53.92
C PRO A 1011 41.63 21.63 -52.56
N VAL A 1012 40.44 22.21 -52.59
CA VAL A 1012 39.57 22.33 -51.40
C VAL A 1012 38.30 21.56 -51.70
N GLU A 1013 38.05 20.52 -50.93
CA GLU A 1013 36.76 19.83 -50.91
C GLU A 1013 35.91 20.47 -49.81
N THR A 1014 35.04 21.40 -50.19
CA THR A 1014 34.00 21.90 -49.30
C THR A 1014 32.90 20.87 -49.18
N VAL A 1015 32.78 20.27 -48.00
CA VAL A 1015 31.75 19.28 -47.66
C VAL A 1015 30.34 19.87 -47.85
N PRO A 1016 29.42 19.19 -48.55
CA PRO A 1016 28.04 19.64 -48.71
C PRO A 1016 27.23 19.42 -47.42
N ALA A 1017 26.13 20.17 -47.27
CA ALA A 1017 25.12 19.88 -46.27
C ALA A 1017 24.27 18.68 -46.74
N GLU A 1018 24.08 17.70 -45.86
CA GLU A 1018 23.07 16.65 -46.03
C GLU A 1018 22.29 16.46 -44.72
N THR A 1019 21.01 16.12 -44.85
CA THR A 1019 20.07 15.93 -43.74
C THR A 1019 20.43 14.70 -42.92
N VAL A 1020 20.63 14.86 -41.61
CA VAL A 1020 20.82 13.72 -40.70
C VAL A 1020 19.44 13.22 -40.21
N PRO A 1021 19.08 11.94 -40.43
CA PRO A 1021 17.86 11.35 -39.88
C PRO A 1021 17.98 11.06 -38.38
N ILE A 1022 16.84 10.82 -37.74
CA ILE A 1022 16.75 10.52 -36.30
C ILE A 1022 17.45 9.19 -36.01
N GLU A 1023 18.49 9.22 -35.16
CA GLU A 1023 19.16 8.01 -34.66
C GLU A 1023 18.83 7.82 -33.17
N THR A 1024 18.34 6.62 -32.84
CA THR A 1024 17.96 6.23 -31.47
C THR A 1024 19.20 5.90 -30.65
N VAL A 1025 19.41 6.58 -29.53
CA VAL A 1025 20.51 6.25 -28.60
C VAL A 1025 20.21 4.91 -27.90
N PRO A 1026 21.17 3.95 -27.84
CA PRO A 1026 20.96 2.66 -27.20
C PRO A 1026 20.92 2.75 -25.66
N VAL A 1027 20.25 1.78 -25.03
CA VAL A 1027 20.43 1.49 -23.61
C VAL A 1027 21.74 0.74 -23.45
N GLU A 1028 22.69 1.29 -22.68
CA GLU A 1028 23.97 0.65 -22.41
C GLU A 1028 23.81 -0.44 -21.34
N THR A 1029 23.88 -1.71 -21.77
CA THR A 1029 23.90 -2.88 -20.88
C THR A 1029 25.33 -3.24 -20.51
N VAL A 1030 25.58 -3.49 -19.22
CA VAL A 1030 26.88 -3.98 -18.74
C VAL A 1030 27.03 -5.47 -19.13
N PRO A 1031 28.15 -5.89 -19.74
CA PRO A 1031 28.29 -7.25 -20.24
C PRO A 1031 28.52 -8.27 -19.12
N VAL A 1032 27.90 -9.45 -19.29
CA VAL A 1032 28.30 -10.69 -18.60
C VAL A 1032 28.82 -11.63 -19.67
N GLU A 1033 30.07 -12.11 -19.52
CA GLU A 1033 30.64 -13.08 -20.45
C GLU A 1033 29.90 -14.43 -20.39
N THR A 1034 29.46 -14.92 -21.54
CA THR A 1034 29.07 -16.32 -21.74
C THR A 1034 29.94 -16.96 -22.80
N VAL A 1035 30.44 -18.16 -22.51
CA VAL A 1035 31.34 -18.95 -23.37
C VAL A 1035 30.51 -19.60 -24.50
N PRO A 1036 31.00 -19.65 -25.76
CA PRO A 1036 30.16 -19.96 -26.91
C PRO A 1036 29.82 -21.46 -27.05
N VAL A 1037 28.62 -21.72 -27.59
CA VAL A 1037 28.20 -23.03 -28.13
C VAL A 1037 27.78 -22.82 -29.58
N GLU A 1038 28.22 -23.72 -30.47
CA GLU A 1038 28.02 -23.62 -31.93
C GLU A 1038 26.53 -23.66 -32.32
N THR A 1039 26.14 -22.82 -33.29
CA THR A 1039 24.82 -22.84 -33.93
C THR A 1039 24.90 -23.46 -35.34
N VAL A 1040 23.98 -24.38 -35.63
CA VAL A 1040 23.76 -24.93 -36.98
C VAL A 1040 22.61 -24.15 -37.64
N PRO A 1041 22.74 -23.68 -38.90
CA PRO A 1041 21.71 -22.85 -39.54
C PRO A 1041 20.63 -23.68 -40.23
N VAL A 1042 19.38 -23.19 -40.22
CA VAL A 1042 18.29 -23.64 -41.12
C VAL A 1042 17.52 -22.42 -41.64
N GLU A 1043 17.02 -22.53 -42.87
CA GLU A 1043 16.63 -21.44 -43.77
C GLU A 1043 15.32 -20.70 -43.43
N THR A 1044 15.25 -19.44 -43.88
CA THR A 1044 14.04 -18.62 -43.93
C THR A 1044 13.28 -18.76 -45.25
N VAL A 1045 11.95 -18.83 -45.22
CA VAL A 1045 11.06 -18.72 -46.39
C VAL A 1045 10.17 -17.47 -46.25
N PRO A 1046 10.03 -16.60 -47.28
CA PRO A 1046 9.25 -15.37 -47.18
C PRO A 1046 7.78 -15.54 -47.61
N VAL A 1047 6.86 -14.78 -47.01
CA VAL A 1047 5.47 -14.62 -47.48
C VAL A 1047 5.02 -13.16 -47.35
N GLU A 1048 4.14 -12.75 -48.27
CA GLU A 1048 3.81 -11.37 -48.66
C GLU A 1048 3.00 -10.54 -47.64
N THR A 1049 3.14 -9.22 -47.77
CA THR A 1049 2.30 -8.19 -47.14
C THR A 1049 1.07 -7.85 -47.98
N VAL A 1050 -0.10 -7.71 -47.35
CA VAL A 1050 -1.31 -7.11 -47.97
C VAL A 1050 -1.77 -5.90 -47.15
N THR A 1051 -2.00 -4.78 -47.83
CA THR A 1051 -2.49 -3.51 -47.26
C THR A 1051 -3.98 -3.32 -47.52
N VAL A 1052 -4.70 -2.69 -46.57
CA VAL A 1052 -6.06 -2.15 -46.79
C VAL A 1052 -6.22 -0.81 -46.04
N GLU A 1053 -6.87 0.15 -46.69
CA GLU A 1053 -7.08 1.53 -46.22
C GLU A 1053 -8.32 1.71 -45.30
N PRO A 1054 -8.43 2.83 -44.56
CA PRO A 1054 -9.53 3.09 -43.61
C PRO A 1054 -10.76 3.77 -44.24
N ALA A 1055 -11.95 3.60 -43.64
CA ALA A 1055 -13.18 4.30 -44.03
C ALA A 1055 -13.96 4.87 -42.83
N ALA A 1056 -14.72 5.93 -43.11
CA ALA A 1056 -15.23 6.94 -42.17
C ALA A 1056 -16.41 6.55 -41.25
N VAL A 1057 -16.72 7.49 -40.33
CA VAL A 1057 -17.79 7.45 -39.32
C VAL A 1057 -19.12 8.00 -39.87
N GLU A 1058 -20.26 7.41 -39.48
CA GLU A 1058 -21.60 8.02 -39.58
C GLU A 1058 -22.46 7.67 -38.33
N SER A 1059 -23.55 8.41 -38.08
CA SER A 1059 -24.13 8.57 -36.74
C SER A 1059 -25.63 8.20 -36.57
N VAL A 1060 -25.92 7.38 -35.52
CA VAL A 1060 -27.06 7.48 -34.56
C VAL A 1060 -28.50 7.34 -35.10
N PRO A 1061 -29.30 6.35 -34.62
CA PRO A 1061 -30.28 6.65 -33.55
C PRO A 1061 -30.50 5.54 -32.48
N VAL A 1062 -31.09 5.94 -31.35
CA VAL A 1062 -31.35 5.12 -30.14
C VAL A 1062 -32.80 4.62 -30.07
N ALA A 1063 -33.00 3.36 -29.65
CA ALA A 1063 -34.28 2.77 -29.24
C ALA A 1063 -34.05 1.68 -28.14
N PRO A 1064 -35.07 1.23 -27.39
CA PRO A 1064 -34.94 0.73 -26.00
C PRO A 1064 -34.51 -0.75 -25.85
N PRO A 1065 -34.21 -1.24 -24.62
CA PRO A 1065 -33.39 -2.43 -24.41
C PRO A 1065 -34.18 -3.75 -24.43
N ASP A 1066 -33.52 -4.80 -24.90
CA ASP A 1066 -33.83 -6.21 -24.59
C ASP A 1066 -32.50 -6.96 -24.33
N ASP A 1067 -32.58 -8.03 -23.54
CA ASP A 1067 -31.43 -8.63 -22.83
C ASP A 1067 -30.43 -9.42 -23.68
N ALA A 1068 -29.21 -9.56 -23.12
CA ALA A 1068 -28.15 -10.52 -23.48
C ALA A 1068 -27.50 -10.39 -24.89
N SER A 1069 -26.50 -9.49 -25.00
CA SER A 1069 -25.47 -9.58 -26.05
C SER A 1069 -24.33 -10.55 -25.64
N PRO A 1070 -23.77 -11.36 -26.56
CA PRO A 1070 -22.57 -12.16 -26.28
C PRO A 1070 -21.33 -11.27 -26.10
N PRO A 1071 -20.28 -11.72 -25.38
CA PRO A 1071 -19.08 -10.92 -25.15
C PRO A 1071 -18.31 -10.64 -26.45
N GLU A 1072 -17.68 -9.46 -26.52
CA GLU A 1072 -16.78 -9.09 -27.62
C GLU A 1072 -15.55 -10.01 -27.69
N PRO A 1073 -15.01 -10.29 -28.90
CA PRO A 1073 -13.87 -11.18 -29.07
C PRO A 1073 -12.57 -10.58 -28.52
N ALA A 1074 -11.79 -11.36 -27.78
CA ALA A 1074 -10.54 -10.90 -27.16
C ALA A 1074 -9.54 -10.32 -28.19
N GLN A 1075 -9.10 -9.08 -27.98
CA GLN A 1075 -8.07 -8.44 -28.83
C GLN A 1075 -6.67 -8.79 -28.34
N VAL A 1076 -5.78 -9.14 -29.29
CA VAL A 1076 -4.36 -9.42 -29.02
C VAL A 1076 -3.57 -8.12 -29.13
N THR A 1077 -2.96 -7.70 -28.02
CA THR A 1077 -2.06 -6.53 -27.96
C THR A 1077 -0.63 -7.01 -27.73
N ARG A 1078 0.26 -6.81 -28.70
CA ARG A 1078 1.69 -7.15 -28.56
C ARG A 1078 2.36 -6.30 -27.48
N GLY A 1079 3.26 -6.91 -26.71
CA GLY A 1079 3.98 -6.23 -25.61
C GLY A 1079 3.18 -6.06 -24.32
N ARG A 1080 1.91 -6.48 -24.28
CA ARG A 1080 1.07 -6.42 -23.07
C ARG A 1080 1.47 -7.55 -22.11
N SER A 1081 1.68 -7.22 -20.83
CA SER A 1081 1.96 -8.19 -19.76
C SER A 1081 0.94 -9.32 -19.71
N ILE A 1082 1.41 -10.57 -19.60
CA ILE A 1082 0.57 -11.77 -19.54
C ILE A 1082 -0.33 -11.80 -18.30
N VAL A 1083 0.08 -11.11 -17.23
CA VAL A 1083 -0.69 -10.97 -15.98
C VAL A 1083 -2.01 -10.23 -16.24
N SER A 1084 -1.97 -9.23 -17.13
CA SER A 1084 -3.13 -8.37 -17.42
C SER A 1084 -4.19 -9.02 -18.32
N TYR A 1085 -3.92 -10.17 -18.94
CA TYR A 1085 -4.89 -10.92 -19.74
C TYR A 1085 -5.76 -11.81 -18.85
N LYS A 1086 -7.08 -11.77 -19.03
CA LYS A 1086 -8.02 -12.58 -18.22
C LYS A 1086 -8.01 -14.04 -18.68
N ARG A 1087 -8.30 -14.98 -17.77
CA ARG A 1087 -8.36 -16.43 -18.06
C ARG A 1087 -9.23 -16.76 -19.31
N PRO A 1088 -10.44 -16.19 -19.52
CA PRO A 1088 -11.23 -16.44 -20.71
C PRO A 1088 -10.59 -15.92 -22.01
N GLU A 1089 -9.94 -14.75 -21.97
CA GLU A 1089 -9.27 -14.14 -23.13
C GLU A 1089 -8.14 -15.03 -23.63
N LEU A 1090 -7.30 -15.56 -22.73
CA LEU A 1090 -6.22 -16.48 -23.10
C LEU A 1090 -6.74 -17.80 -23.68
N VAL A 1091 -7.81 -18.37 -23.11
CA VAL A 1091 -8.46 -19.59 -23.63
C VAL A 1091 -9.08 -19.34 -25.01
N GLU A 1092 -9.62 -18.15 -25.27
CA GLU A 1092 -10.17 -17.78 -26.57
C GLU A 1092 -9.08 -17.58 -27.64
N ILE A 1093 -7.97 -16.91 -27.28
CA ILE A 1093 -6.80 -16.71 -28.14
C ILE A 1093 -6.19 -18.07 -28.53
N VAL A 1094 -5.96 -18.93 -27.54
CA VAL A 1094 -5.44 -20.29 -27.75
C VAL A 1094 -6.43 -21.15 -28.55
N GLY A 1095 -7.73 -21.06 -28.25
CA GLY A 1095 -8.76 -21.76 -29.01
C GLY A 1095 -8.80 -21.35 -30.48
N ARG A 1096 -8.67 -20.04 -30.77
CA ARG A 1096 -8.57 -19.55 -32.16
C ARG A 1096 -7.33 -20.08 -32.90
N ILE A 1097 -6.20 -20.24 -32.21
CA ILE A 1097 -5.00 -20.87 -32.78
C ILE A 1097 -5.27 -22.36 -33.07
N ALA A 1098 -5.78 -23.10 -32.09
CA ALA A 1098 -6.05 -24.53 -32.20
C ALA A 1098 -7.15 -24.90 -33.21
N VAL A 1099 -8.13 -24.02 -33.46
CA VAL A 1099 -9.14 -24.19 -34.53
C VAL A 1099 -8.54 -23.92 -35.91
N ARG A 1100 -7.62 -22.95 -36.01
CA ARG A 1100 -7.04 -22.51 -37.29
C ARG A 1100 -5.93 -23.44 -37.79
N GLU A 1101 -5.18 -24.04 -36.88
CA GLU A 1101 -4.13 -25.02 -37.16
C GLU A 1101 -4.28 -26.25 -36.25
N PRO A 1102 -5.15 -27.21 -36.61
CA PRO A 1102 -5.54 -28.33 -35.73
C PRO A 1102 -4.44 -29.37 -35.52
N ASP A 1103 -3.42 -29.39 -36.39
CA ASP A 1103 -2.31 -30.36 -36.38
C ASP A 1103 -1.17 -29.96 -35.42
N LEU A 1104 -1.23 -28.78 -34.80
CA LEU A 1104 -0.23 -28.32 -33.82
C LEU A 1104 -0.37 -29.04 -32.49
N SER A 1105 0.77 -29.48 -31.93
CA SER A 1105 0.86 -29.98 -30.56
C SER A 1105 0.64 -28.87 -29.53
N ASP A 1106 0.25 -29.24 -28.32
CA ASP A 1106 -0.06 -28.29 -27.25
C ASP A 1106 1.13 -27.36 -26.91
N ASP A 1107 2.37 -27.85 -26.97
CA ASP A 1107 3.58 -27.02 -26.80
C ASP A 1107 3.81 -26.06 -27.98
N GLN A 1108 3.53 -26.47 -29.23
CA GLN A 1108 3.61 -25.59 -30.39
C GLN A 1108 2.53 -24.50 -30.37
N ILE A 1109 1.34 -24.81 -29.85
CA ILE A 1109 0.27 -23.81 -29.65
C ILE A 1109 0.70 -22.78 -28.59
N VAL A 1110 1.36 -23.22 -27.52
CA VAL A 1110 1.94 -22.32 -26.49
C VAL A 1110 3.03 -21.43 -27.09
N GLU A 1111 3.96 -22.00 -27.86
CA GLU A 1111 5.06 -21.27 -28.47
C GLU A 1111 4.56 -20.22 -29.48
N LEU A 1112 3.58 -20.59 -30.32
CA LEU A 1112 2.95 -19.69 -31.27
C LEU A 1112 2.14 -18.58 -30.57
N ALA A 1113 1.40 -18.91 -29.51
CA ALA A 1113 0.68 -17.93 -28.70
C ALA A 1113 1.64 -16.96 -27.98
N ALA A 1114 2.77 -17.44 -27.46
CA ALA A 1114 3.81 -16.60 -26.86
C ALA A 1114 4.42 -15.63 -27.90
N ARG A 1115 4.74 -16.12 -29.11
CA ARG A 1115 5.22 -15.29 -30.24
C ARG A 1115 4.17 -14.30 -30.78
N LEU A 1116 2.88 -14.60 -30.64
CA LEU A 1116 1.80 -13.69 -31.00
C LEU A 1116 1.60 -12.58 -29.96
N LEU A 1117 1.61 -12.92 -28.67
CA LEU A 1117 1.48 -11.96 -27.57
C LEU A 1117 2.72 -11.10 -27.37
N ALA A 1118 3.92 -11.63 -27.63
CA ALA A 1118 5.21 -10.94 -27.49
C ALA A 1118 5.32 -10.16 -26.17
N CYS A 1119 5.01 -10.84 -25.06
CA CYS A 1119 5.09 -10.28 -23.71
C CYS A 1119 6.54 -9.92 -23.32
N PRO A 1120 6.75 -9.08 -22.29
CA PRO A 1120 8.09 -8.73 -21.80
C PRO A 1120 8.96 -9.96 -21.47
N PRO A 1121 10.27 -9.92 -21.74
CA PRO A 1121 11.15 -11.09 -21.60
C PRO A 1121 11.33 -11.56 -20.15
N ASP A 1122 11.15 -10.68 -19.17
CA ASP A 1122 11.12 -10.99 -17.74
C ASP A 1122 9.89 -11.83 -17.31
N GLU A 1123 8.86 -11.92 -18.18
CA GLU A 1123 7.67 -12.74 -17.94
C GLU A 1123 7.72 -14.13 -18.59
N GLU A 1124 8.79 -14.53 -19.29
CA GLU A 1124 8.83 -15.73 -20.15
C GLU A 1124 8.34 -17.02 -19.46
N LEU A 1125 8.78 -17.27 -18.21
CA LEU A 1125 8.32 -18.41 -17.40
C LEU A 1125 6.82 -18.34 -17.05
N LEU A 1126 6.29 -17.13 -16.85
CA LEU A 1126 4.88 -16.87 -16.53
C LEU A 1126 3.99 -16.99 -17.76
N VAL A 1127 4.50 -16.55 -18.93
CA VAL A 1127 3.89 -16.69 -20.25
C VAL A 1127 3.70 -18.17 -20.58
N GLY A 1128 4.77 -18.96 -20.47
CA GLY A 1128 4.71 -20.41 -20.70
C GLY A 1128 3.78 -21.15 -19.74
N ALA A 1129 3.63 -20.68 -18.49
CA ALA A 1129 2.68 -21.27 -17.53
C ALA A 1129 1.21 -20.94 -17.86
N ARG A 1130 0.89 -19.65 -18.07
CA ARG A 1130 -0.50 -19.20 -18.35
C ARG A 1130 -1.02 -19.69 -19.69
N LEU A 1131 -0.16 -19.83 -20.69
CA LEU A 1131 -0.54 -20.39 -22.00
C LEU A 1131 -0.75 -21.91 -21.95
N ARG A 1132 0.10 -22.68 -21.23
CA ARG A 1132 -0.14 -24.12 -21.01
C ARG A 1132 -1.45 -24.37 -20.27
N TYR A 1133 -1.79 -23.51 -19.30
CA TYR A 1133 -3.11 -23.53 -18.68
C TYR A 1133 -4.24 -23.26 -19.69
N ALA A 1134 -4.11 -22.22 -20.52
CA ALA A 1134 -5.13 -21.89 -21.52
C ALA A 1134 -5.35 -23.01 -22.56
N VAL A 1135 -4.29 -23.70 -22.99
CA VAL A 1135 -4.40 -24.90 -23.85
C VAL A 1135 -5.14 -26.02 -23.13
N LYS A 1136 -4.75 -26.37 -21.90
CA LYS A 1136 -5.43 -27.41 -21.12
C LYS A 1136 -6.92 -27.10 -20.87
N ALA A 1137 -7.24 -25.83 -20.59
CA ALA A 1137 -8.61 -25.37 -20.38
C ALA A 1137 -9.44 -25.30 -21.68
N TYR A 1138 -8.81 -25.07 -22.83
CA TYR A 1138 -9.45 -25.19 -24.14
C TYR A 1138 -9.71 -26.67 -24.50
N ARG A 1139 -8.69 -27.54 -24.38
CA ARG A 1139 -8.80 -28.99 -24.65
C ARG A 1139 -9.79 -29.71 -23.71
N GLY A 1140 -10.02 -29.20 -22.51
CA GLY A 1140 -11.04 -29.71 -21.58
C GLY A 1140 -12.47 -29.19 -21.82
N ARG A 1141 -12.67 -28.32 -22.83
CA ARG A 1141 -13.98 -27.79 -23.25
C ARG A 1141 -14.42 -28.28 -24.64
N ALA A 1142 -13.50 -28.84 -25.42
CA ALA A 1142 -13.73 -29.48 -26.71
C ALA A 1142 -13.98 -30.98 -26.55
#